data_AF-A0A8J3QUQ7-F1
#
_entry.id   AF-A0A8J3QUQ7-F1
#
_cell.length_a   1.000
_cell.length_b   1.000
_cell.length_c   1.000
_cell.angle_alpha   90.00
_cell.angle_beta   90.00
_cell.angle_gamma   90.00
#
_symmetry.space_group_name_H-M   'P 1'
#
loop_
_entity.id
_entity.type
_entity.pdbx_description
1 polymer ?
#
loop_
_entity_poly.entity_id
_entity_poly.type
_entity_poly.pdbx_seq_one_letter_code
_entity_poly.pdbx_strand_id
1 'polypeptide(L)'
;MSRTGTFVRGRGAWVTLATVLGLAVAMGATVLGLGATDHALATSNASLWMWSSSRGEIARVNGETGRVDTRYKVVDAQGHVIQVSQTDRYLILRDLNTGEVSSLDLATLQVAATSQTTPGLGVTVVLSGDAGFIVDTVQGVVRQLDPTSLTPTGAPLRFPPGLGGAAFDGNGTLWLLVPTEGTVVGIRAAVPHPAKGVAATTSPSVAQTVAVADPGHDLTMSTLDSGVAVLDQTGDTLTTVRGSQKRTLSVPMSGTGTMPSTTGGNGAGLPVTVQDDRHVYVVSNGHVNDFAVPGSGGPVAPAVPFAGRFYVADNASGTVYVLDSAGKLVSTIAIPHAGGSLELQVKTDHLFINAPNSSTAWVVDSHNRVKVVDKYANNVLGGDPPPNPPPPPPPPPVPPVGPPGAPTKVSAVAGNASAHITWGAAAAHGSAITKYVVEGDGGAPHEVGAKQRSLDVTGLTNGKTYTFSVHAVNAKGAGPKRAANPVVPTSEVPDAPASVTAAEQKDGSVVLRWPAANGQGHKIVQYSVATVSGGAPVDPMTTKSTTLTIAPGKLAYGTQYAFTVTAVNDKGASSKASPPSNSVVPYTVPEAPKGLSAQTVDAKGAISVAWQPAVDNGRKITKYVVTAGGKSQDVTGATSVTLTGFGNGATVQVSVKAVNAAGDGPAASGSAKTINVPVITHGTASASGFNAINVPFTVNGNGSATSCTISLNGAAAGSFPCTGGKKSGLWPATKYSFTVTASNKAGSASFAGSVTTPTVTGTVVCNNDSYCGHGSTTGGIWVYPSPNQTSGTEVGAKFAGASVQVQCYTTGQSVNAAPYGGRKTTYWLRIPFNGNNYIPYAWVNLDGGAAIGNLKKC
;
A
#
# COMPACT_ATOMS: atom_id res chain seq x y z
N MET A 1 57.49 21.96 -23.68
CA MET A 1 57.76 21.71 -22.24
C MET A 1 56.41 21.60 -21.55
N SER A 2 55.87 20.40 -21.34
CA SER A 2 55.96 19.58 -20.10
C SER A 2 55.44 20.33 -18.87
N ARG A 3 54.53 19.83 -18.02
CA ARG A 3 54.11 18.45 -17.74
C ARG A 3 52.85 18.53 -16.83
N THR A 4 51.90 17.62 -17.06
CA THR A 4 51.05 16.89 -16.09
C THR A 4 50.48 17.59 -14.83
N GLY A 5 49.15 17.57 -14.72
CA GLY A 5 48.40 17.74 -13.47
C GLY A 5 46.97 17.22 -13.63
N THR A 6 46.62 16.25 -12.80
CA THR A 6 45.51 15.29 -12.91
C THR A 6 44.19 15.75 -12.28
N PHE A 7 43.11 15.13 -12.77
CA PHE A 7 41.84 14.77 -12.12
C PHE A 7 40.62 15.75 -12.15
N VAL A 8 39.61 15.25 -12.89
CA VAL A 8 38.18 15.10 -12.51
C VAL A 8 37.15 16.11 -13.00
N ARG A 9 36.22 15.53 -13.79
CA ARG A 9 34.79 15.83 -14.04
C ARG A 9 34.42 17.18 -14.66
N GLY A 10 33.57 17.06 -15.69
CA GLY A 10 32.32 17.85 -15.69
C GLY A 10 31.94 18.52 -17.00
N ARG A 11 31.20 17.82 -17.86
CA ARG A 11 30.08 18.32 -18.68
C ARG A 11 29.15 17.12 -18.87
N GLY A 12 27.84 17.13 -18.72
CA GLY A 12 26.83 18.19 -18.67
C GLY A 12 25.52 17.53 -19.15
N ALA A 13 24.37 17.93 -18.61
CA ALA A 13 22.99 17.38 -18.75
C ALA A 13 22.71 16.22 -17.77
N TRP A 14 21.84 16.30 -16.74
CA TRP A 14 20.64 17.11 -16.45
C TRP A 14 19.53 17.06 -17.50
N VAL A 15 18.46 16.34 -17.10
CA VAL A 15 17.06 16.39 -17.56
C VAL A 15 16.85 15.67 -18.91
N THR A 16 16.05 14.60 -19.04
CA THR A 16 14.72 14.36 -18.48
C THR A 16 14.28 12.89 -18.58
N LEU A 17 13.50 12.48 -17.58
CA LEU A 17 12.48 11.42 -17.52
C LEU A 17 12.24 10.52 -18.74
N ALA A 18 12.21 9.22 -18.49
CA ALA A 18 11.20 8.33 -19.09
C ALA A 18 10.55 7.51 -17.97
N THR A 19 9.25 7.70 -17.76
CA THR A 19 8.37 6.71 -17.11
C THR A 19 8.09 5.60 -18.14
N VAL A 20 8.38 4.31 -17.86
CA VAL A 20 7.62 3.27 -17.12
C VAL A 20 6.66 2.50 -18.02
N LEU A 21 6.71 1.15 -18.03
CA LEU A 21 5.52 0.30 -17.77
C LEU A 21 5.85 -1.20 -17.62
N GLY A 22 5.11 -1.86 -16.72
CA GLY A 22 5.03 -3.31 -16.57
C GLY A 22 3.70 -3.89 -17.06
N LEU A 23 3.81 -5.04 -17.74
CA LEU A 23 2.91 -6.21 -17.84
C LEU A 23 1.38 -6.09 -18.05
N ALA A 24 0.92 -6.80 -19.09
CA ALA A 24 -0.37 -7.50 -19.10
C ALA A 24 -0.24 -8.87 -19.80
N VAL A 25 -1.15 -9.77 -19.44
CA VAL A 25 -1.44 -11.06 -20.09
C VAL A 25 -1.58 -10.87 -21.60
N ALA A 26 -0.80 -11.61 -22.40
CA ALA A 26 -0.98 -11.67 -23.85
C ALA A 26 -1.86 -12.86 -24.22
N MET A 27 -3.17 -12.75 -23.97
CA MET A 27 -4.09 -13.01 -25.06
C MET A 27 -4.08 -11.73 -25.87
N GLY A 28 -3.73 -11.81 -27.16
CA GLY A 28 -3.62 -10.62 -27.98
C GLY A 28 -4.95 -9.86 -27.99
N ALA A 29 -4.98 -8.79 -27.22
CA ALA A 29 -5.98 -7.77 -27.27
C ALA A 29 -5.31 -6.58 -27.94
N THR A 30 -5.70 -6.27 -29.16
CA THR A 30 -5.79 -4.85 -29.49
C THR A 30 -6.70 -4.19 -28.49
N VAL A 31 -6.16 -3.17 -27.85
CA VAL A 31 -6.97 -2.21 -27.12
C VAL A 31 -7.57 -1.28 -28.17
N LEU A 32 -8.80 -1.54 -28.57
CA LEU A 32 -9.59 -0.62 -29.38
C LEU A 32 -10.48 0.17 -28.42
N GLY A 33 -10.32 1.50 -28.40
CA GLY A 33 -11.21 2.39 -27.67
C GLY A 33 -12.55 2.48 -28.40
N LEU A 34 -13.61 1.95 -27.81
CA LEU A 34 -14.95 1.94 -28.38
C LEU A 34 -15.66 3.27 -28.08
N GLY A 35 -16.10 3.96 -29.13
CA GLY A 35 -16.93 5.17 -29.07
C GLY A 35 -18.42 4.86 -29.24
N ALA A 36 -19.27 5.54 -28.47
CA ALA A 36 -20.72 5.52 -28.62
C ALA A 36 -21.20 6.43 -29.78
N THR A 37 -22.36 6.10 -30.34
CA THR A 37 -23.00 6.68 -31.53
C THR A 37 -23.71 8.02 -31.27
N ASP A 38 -23.46 9.05 -32.08
CA ASP A 38 -24.50 9.73 -32.89
C ASP A 38 -24.03 10.91 -33.77
N HIS A 39 -24.64 10.94 -34.96
CA HIS A 39 -24.83 11.91 -36.05
C HIS A 39 -23.96 13.19 -36.16
N ALA A 40 -23.02 13.20 -37.12
CA ALA A 40 -23.24 13.73 -38.49
C ALA A 40 -21.91 14.11 -39.19
N LEU A 41 -21.58 13.38 -40.26
CA LEU A 41 -21.30 13.86 -41.62
C LEU A 41 -21.27 12.61 -42.54
N ALA A 42 -22.15 12.59 -43.54
CA ALA A 42 -22.49 11.41 -44.31
C ALA A 42 -21.31 10.84 -45.11
N THR A 43 -20.80 9.66 -44.73
CA THR A 43 -20.19 8.64 -45.62
C THR A 43 -20.21 7.27 -44.89
N SER A 44 -21.22 6.44 -45.19
CA SER A 44 -21.55 5.10 -44.66
C SER A 44 -21.35 4.86 -43.15
N ASN A 45 -22.45 4.77 -42.40
CA ASN A 45 -22.53 4.50 -40.94
C ASN A 45 -21.97 3.13 -40.50
N ALA A 46 -21.36 2.38 -41.41
CA ALA A 46 -20.84 1.03 -41.21
C ALA A 46 -19.32 0.94 -41.45
N SER A 47 -18.53 2.01 -41.33
CA SER A 47 -17.06 1.92 -41.54
C SER A 47 -16.26 1.89 -40.23
N LEU A 48 -15.23 1.04 -40.19
CA LEU A 48 -14.31 0.87 -39.05
C LEU A 48 -12.85 1.09 -39.48
N TRP A 49 -12.08 1.84 -38.70
CA TRP A 49 -10.63 1.95 -38.87
C TRP A 49 -9.91 0.77 -38.20
N MET A 50 -9.07 0.08 -38.96
CA MET A 50 -8.39 -1.15 -38.54
C MET A 50 -6.88 -0.99 -38.69
N TRP A 51 -6.12 -1.45 -37.69
CA TRP A 51 -4.65 -1.40 -37.66
C TRP A 51 -4.01 -2.62 -38.34
N SER A 52 -2.87 -2.40 -38.99
CA SER A 52 -1.96 -3.43 -39.49
C SER A 52 -0.56 -3.21 -38.93
N SER A 53 -0.19 -4.01 -37.92
CA SER A 53 1.14 -3.91 -37.28
C SER A 53 2.26 -4.29 -38.26
N SER A 54 2.04 -5.33 -39.08
CA SER A 54 3.01 -5.81 -40.07
C SER A 54 3.37 -4.76 -41.12
N ARG A 55 2.44 -3.84 -41.41
CA ARG A 55 2.62 -2.76 -42.38
C ARG A 55 2.80 -1.40 -41.74
N GLY A 56 2.49 -1.20 -40.46
CA GLY A 56 2.50 0.14 -39.85
C GLY A 56 1.43 1.06 -40.46
N GLU A 57 0.25 0.52 -40.80
CA GLU A 57 -0.79 1.22 -41.55
C GLU A 57 -2.16 1.09 -40.88
N ILE A 58 -2.99 2.12 -41.02
CA ILE A 58 -4.43 2.05 -40.70
C ILE A 58 -5.24 2.02 -42.01
N ALA A 59 -6.32 1.22 -42.02
CA ALA A 59 -7.23 1.10 -43.14
C ALA A 59 -8.68 1.34 -42.69
N ARG A 60 -9.43 2.17 -43.41
CA ARG A 60 -10.88 2.33 -43.21
C ARG A 60 -11.61 1.28 -44.02
N VAL A 61 -12.22 0.32 -43.35
CA VAL A 61 -13.02 -0.74 -43.97
C VAL A 61 -14.49 -0.37 -43.93
N ASN A 62 -15.15 -0.46 -45.07
CA ASN A 62 -16.58 -0.23 -45.23
C ASN A 62 -17.35 -1.55 -45.01
N GLY A 63 -18.19 -1.58 -43.99
CA GLY A 63 -18.98 -2.76 -43.61
C GLY A 63 -20.10 -3.09 -44.60
N GLU A 64 -20.67 -2.09 -45.27
CA GLU A 64 -21.71 -2.31 -46.28
C GLU A 64 -21.14 -2.95 -47.54
N THR A 65 -19.98 -2.48 -48.03
CA THR A 65 -19.39 -2.96 -49.28
C THR A 65 -18.37 -4.08 -49.08
N GLY A 66 -17.81 -4.24 -47.88
CA GLY A 66 -16.71 -5.15 -47.61
C GLY A 66 -15.40 -4.74 -48.30
N ARG A 67 -15.17 -3.43 -48.49
CA ARG A 67 -13.99 -2.89 -49.18
C ARG A 67 -13.25 -1.88 -48.32
N VAL A 68 -11.99 -1.62 -48.65
CA VAL A 68 -11.20 -0.54 -48.05
C VAL A 68 -11.46 0.76 -48.80
N ASP A 69 -11.94 1.77 -48.09
CA ASP A 69 -12.22 3.10 -48.63
C ASP A 69 -10.93 3.93 -48.74
N THR A 70 -10.07 3.85 -47.73
CA THR A 70 -8.81 4.61 -47.66
C THR A 70 -7.79 3.96 -46.72
N ARG A 71 -6.51 4.31 -46.89
CA ARG A 71 -5.39 3.85 -46.05
C ARG A 71 -4.44 4.98 -45.72
N TYR A 72 -3.84 4.91 -44.54
CA TYR A 72 -2.83 5.86 -44.09
C TYR A 72 -1.64 5.13 -43.45
N LYS A 73 -0.43 5.52 -43.85
CA LYS A 73 0.83 5.00 -43.31
C LYS A 73 1.19 5.79 -42.06
N VAL A 74 1.30 5.08 -40.93
CA VAL A 74 1.81 5.68 -39.69
C VAL A 74 3.34 5.56 -39.73
N VAL A 75 4.00 6.72 -39.70
CA VAL A 75 5.47 6.81 -39.79
C VAL A 75 6.10 6.08 -38.61
N ASP A 76 7.16 5.31 -38.87
CA ASP A 76 7.95 4.56 -37.88
C ASP A 76 7.18 3.60 -36.95
N ALA A 77 5.93 3.26 -37.29
CA ALA A 77 5.08 2.42 -36.44
C ALA A 77 5.01 0.95 -36.90
N GLN A 78 5.86 0.52 -37.83
CA GLN A 78 5.88 -0.87 -38.28
C GLN A 78 6.38 -1.80 -37.15
N GLY A 79 5.59 -2.81 -36.80
CA GLY A 79 5.87 -3.70 -35.67
C GLY A 79 5.54 -3.10 -34.30
N HIS A 80 5.00 -1.87 -34.23
CA HIS A 80 4.50 -1.29 -32.98
C HIS A 80 3.09 -1.83 -32.67
N VAL A 81 2.72 -1.68 -31.40
CA VAL A 81 1.35 -1.92 -30.92
C VAL A 81 0.65 -0.56 -30.80
N ILE A 82 -0.39 -0.37 -31.60
CA ILE A 82 -1.16 0.86 -31.63
C ILE A 82 -2.55 0.60 -31.04
N GLN A 83 -2.94 1.38 -30.05
CA GLN A 83 -4.32 1.52 -29.63
C GLN A 83 -5.03 2.48 -30.59
N VAL A 84 -6.12 2.01 -31.20
CA VAL A 84 -6.96 2.84 -32.06
C VAL A 84 -8.23 3.16 -31.28
N SER A 85 -8.47 4.45 -31.01
CA SER A 85 -9.67 4.94 -30.36
C SER A 85 -10.43 5.80 -31.36
N GLN A 86 -11.68 5.46 -31.63
CA GLN A 86 -12.42 6.08 -32.74
C GLN A 86 -13.88 6.38 -32.39
N THR A 87 -14.38 7.49 -32.92
CA THR A 87 -15.80 7.82 -33.05
C THR A 87 -16.09 8.09 -34.53
N ASP A 88 -17.30 8.54 -34.86
CA ASP A 88 -17.59 8.97 -36.24
C ASP A 88 -16.91 10.30 -36.60
N ARG A 89 -16.38 11.04 -35.62
CA ARG A 89 -15.72 12.35 -35.81
C ARG A 89 -14.22 12.33 -35.53
N TYR A 90 -13.77 11.48 -34.63
CA TYR A 90 -12.39 11.50 -34.14
C TYR A 90 -11.73 10.16 -34.35
N LEU A 91 -10.45 10.20 -34.74
CA LEU A 91 -9.58 9.04 -34.78
C LEU A 91 -8.30 9.39 -34.04
N ILE A 92 -8.10 8.74 -32.90
CA ILE A 92 -6.90 8.89 -32.09
C ILE A 92 -6.11 7.59 -32.12
N LEU A 93 -4.85 7.70 -32.48
CA LEU A 93 -3.88 6.62 -32.43
C LEU A 93 -2.99 6.83 -31.22
N ARG A 94 -2.84 5.80 -30.38
CA ARG A 94 -1.84 5.80 -29.32
C ARG A 94 -0.82 4.71 -29.57
N ASP A 95 0.44 5.09 -29.68
CA ASP A 95 1.56 4.18 -29.77
C ASP A 95 1.94 3.70 -28.37
N LEU A 96 1.75 2.41 -28.10
CA LEU A 96 2.07 1.82 -26.80
C LEU A 96 3.57 1.62 -26.61
N ASN A 97 4.35 1.56 -27.69
CA ASN A 97 5.79 1.42 -27.61
C ASN A 97 6.47 2.74 -27.22
N THR A 98 5.97 3.85 -27.75
CA THR A 98 6.57 5.19 -27.57
C THR A 98 5.81 6.10 -26.62
N GLY A 99 4.52 5.82 -26.37
CA GLY A 99 3.64 6.66 -25.57
C GLY A 99 3.01 7.84 -26.33
N GLU A 100 3.31 8.00 -27.62
CA GLU A 100 2.77 9.07 -28.45
C GLU A 100 1.26 8.88 -28.69
N VAL A 101 0.50 9.97 -28.58
CA VAL A 101 -0.93 10.03 -28.89
C VAL A 101 -1.14 11.02 -30.02
N SER A 102 -1.72 10.58 -31.13
CA SER A 102 -1.90 11.39 -32.33
C SER A 102 -3.38 11.43 -32.73
N SER A 103 -3.93 12.62 -32.86
CA SER A 103 -5.26 12.85 -33.42
C SER A 103 -5.14 13.05 -34.93
N LEU A 104 -5.99 12.38 -35.71
CA LEU A 104 -6.04 12.47 -37.16
C LEU A 104 -7.25 13.26 -37.61
N ASP A 105 -7.04 14.24 -38.48
CA ASP A 105 -8.12 14.90 -39.21
C ASP A 105 -8.66 13.93 -40.27
N LEU A 106 -9.92 13.52 -40.14
CA LEU A 106 -10.53 12.50 -41.00
C LEU A 106 -10.80 12.98 -42.44
N ALA A 107 -10.77 14.29 -42.70
CA ALA A 107 -10.97 14.84 -44.04
C ALA A 107 -9.66 14.88 -44.84
N THR A 108 -8.54 15.19 -44.17
CA THR A 108 -7.22 15.32 -44.80
C THR A 108 -6.30 14.12 -44.58
N LEU A 109 -6.62 13.27 -43.60
CA LEU A 109 -5.78 12.17 -43.10
C LEU A 109 -4.39 12.64 -42.65
N GLN A 110 -4.28 13.88 -42.19
CA GLN A 110 -3.07 14.42 -41.59
C GLN A 110 -3.18 14.42 -40.07
N VAL A 111 -2.03 14.37 -39.40
CA VAL A 111 -1.96 14.50 -37.94
C VAL A 111 -2.38 15.92 -37.56
N ALA A 112 -3.50 16.04 -36.85
CA ALA A 112 -4.06 17.30 -36.39
C ALA A 112 -3.38 17.80 -35.11
N ALA A 113 -3.06 16.88 -34.20
CA ALA A 113 -2.38 17.17 -32.95
C ALA A 113 -1.65 15.92 -32.44
N THR A 114 -0.59 16.15 -31.65
CA THR A 114 0.10 15.10 -30.92
C THR A 114 0.24 15.45 -29.45
N SER A 115 0.30 14.42 -28.62
CA SER A 115 0.54 14.50 -27.18
C SER A 115 1.39 13.32 -26.74
N GLN A 116 1.92 13.39 -25.53
CA GLN A 116 2.80 12.35 -24.97
C GLN A 116 2.20 11.79 -23.70
N THR A 117 2.19 10.46 -23.63
CA THR A 117 1.80 9.71 -22.43
C THR A 117 2.92 8.77 -22.03
N THR A 118 2.80 8.18 -20.86
CA THR A 118 3.74 7.13 -20.45
C THR A 118 3.57 5.93 -21.41
N PRO A 119 4.64 5.39 -22.03
CA PRO A 119 4.55 4.21 -22.91
C PRO A 119 3.96 3.01 -22.20
N GLY A 120 3.36 2.05 -22.90
CA GLY A 120 2.83 0.81 -22.37
C GLY A 120 1.31 0.80 -22.16
N LEU A 121 0.80 -0.24 -21.52
CA LEU A 121 -0.64 -0.55 -21.39
C LEU A 121 -1.38 0.17 -20.25
N GLY A 122 -0.64 0.76 -19.31
CA GLY A 122 -1.21 1.41 -18.12
C GLY A 122 -1.85 2.77 -18.38
N VAL A 123 -1.84 3.24 -19.62
CA VAL A 123 -2.52 4.46 -20.03
C VAL A 123 -3.39 4.12 -21.25
N THR A 124 -4.65 4.54 -21.21
CA THR A 124 -5.61 4.31 -22.29
C THR A 124 -6.27 5.61 -22.72
N VAL A 125 -6.62 5.70 -24.00
CA VAL A 125 -7.46 6.79 -24.52
C VAL A 125 -8.85 6.25 -24.81
N VAL A 126 -9.88 6.84 -24.22
CA VAL A 126 -11.29 6.49 -24.45
C VAL A 126 -12.05 7.68 -25.01
N LEU A 127 -12.95 7.42 -25.95
CA LEU A 127 -13.70 8.44 -26.67
C LEU A 127 -15.20 8.13 -26.62
N SER A 128 -16.04 9.15 -26.57
CA SER A 128 -17.49 9.05 -26.78
C SER A 128 -18.04 10.40 -27.21
N GLY A 129 -18.67 10.46 -28.38
CA GLY A 129 -19.09 11.73 -28.98
C GLY A 129 -17.93 12.72 -29.07
N ASP A 130 -18.11 13.91 -28.50
CA ASP A 130 -17.10 14.99 -28.43
C ASP A 130 -16.25 14.95 -27.15
N ALA A 131 -16.38 13.92 -26.33
CA ALA A 131 -15.59 13.74 -25.11
C ALA A 131 -14.47 12.72 -25.31
N GLY A 132 -13.24 13.10 -24.93
CA GLY A 132 -12.10 12.19 -24.85
C GLY A 132 -11.45 12.21 -23.47
N PHE A 133 -10.97 11.06 -23.01
CA PHE A 133 -10.23 10.95 -21.76
C PHE A 133 -8.94 10.15 -21.95
N ILE A 134 -7.86 10.64 -21.35
CA ILE A 134 -6.70 9.81 -20.99
C ILE A 134 -6.94 9.27 -19.59
N VAL A 135 -6.85 7.94 -19.46
CA VAL A 135 -6.95 7.23 -18.19
C VAL A 135 -5.63 6.54 -17.91
N ASP A 136 -4.89 7.06 -16.94
CA ASP A 136 -3.69 6.43 -16.38
C ASP A 136 -4.12 5.51 -15.23
N THR A 137 -4.22 4.22 -15.54
CA THR A 137 -4.67 3.19 -14.58
C THR A 137 -3.60 2.88 -13.54
N VAL A 138 -2.33 3.13 -13.84
CA VAL A 138 -1.20 2.89 -12.92
C VAL A 138 -1.18 3.95 -11.84
N GLN A 139 -1.33 5.23 -12.21
CA GLN A 139 -1.30 6.34 -11.26
C GLN A 139 -2.68 6.70 -10.70
N GLY A 140 -3.76 6.16 -11.25
CA GLY A 140 -5.13 6.52 -10.87
C GLY A 140 -5.53 7.93 -11.30
N VAL A 141 -5.07 8.39 -12.46
CA VAL A 141 -5.33 9.75 -12.97
C VAL A 141 -6.21 9.70 -14.21
N VAL A 142 -7.35 10.39 -14.15
CA VAL A 142 -8.30 10.47 -15.27
C VAL A 142 -8.41 11.93 -15.72
N ARG A 143 -8.05 12.19 -16.98
CA ARG A 143 -7.97 13.53 -17.54
C ARG A 143 -8.81 13.63 -18.80
N GLN A 144 -9.78 14.55 -18.80
CA GLN A 144 -10.52 14.89 -20.00
C GLN A 144 -9.67 15.73 -20.95
N LEU A 145 -9.85 15.53 -22.25
CA LEU A 145 -9.17 16.24 -23.31
C LEU A 145 -10.17 16.62 -24.40
N ASP A 146 -9.85 17.66 -25.14
CA ASP A 146 -10.43 17.92 -26.45
C ASP A 146 -9.84 16.91 -27.48
N PRO A 147 -10.66 16.08 -28.15
CA PRO A 147 -10.16 15.05 -29.06
C PRO A 147 -9.45 15.56 -30.32
N THR A 148 -9.66 16.82 -30.72
CA THR A 148 -9.00 17.41 -31.90
C THR A 148 -7.62 17.95 -31.58
N SER A 149 -7.53 18.72 -30.49
CA SER A 149 -6.30 19.42 -30.10
C SER A 149 -5.45 18.61 -29.11
N LEU A 150 -6.01 17.54 -28.54
CA LEU A 150 -5.43 16.75 -27.45
C LEU A 150 -5.09 17.61 -26.21
N THR A 151 -5.73 18.77 -26.08
CA THR A 151 -5.51 19.66 -24.94
C THR A 151 -6.40 19.30 -23.75
N PRO A 152 -5.90 19.37 -22.51
CA PRO A 152 -6.72 19.07 -21.33
C PRO A 152 -7.89 20.02 -21.12
N THR A 153 -9.04 19.45 -20.79
CA THR A 153 -10.25 20.18 -20.40
C THR A 153 -10.47 20.07 -18.90
N GLY A 154 -10.16 21.12 -18.16
CA GLY A 154 -10.36 21.19 -16.71
C GLY A 154 -9.35 20.40 -15.88
N ALA A 155 -9.65 20.26 -14.59
CA ALA A 155 -8.78 19.54 -13.64
C ALA A 155 -8.91 18.02 -13.79
N PRO A 156 -7.82 17.25 -13.60
CA PRO A 156 -7.88 15.79 -13.61
C PRO A 156 -8.59 15.27 -12.36
N LEU A 157 -9.29 14.15 -12.51
CA LEU A 157 -9.82 13.36 -11.39
C LEU A 157 -8.74 12.37 -10.93
N ARG A 158 -8.67 12.14 -9.61
CA ARG A 158 -7.68 11.27 -8.99
C ARG A 158 -8.37 10.18 -8.18
N PHE A 159 -7.85 8.97 -8.31
CA PHE A 159 -8.30 7.74 -7.67
C PHE A 159 -7.10 6.99 -7.12
N PRO A 160 -7.29 5.97 -6.27
CA PRO A 160 -6.20 5.08 -5.88
C PRO A 160 -5.50 4.47 -7.11
N PRO A 161 -4.17 4.27 -7.06
CA PRO A 161 -3.42 3.53 -8.07
C PRO A 161 -4.01 2.13 -8.35
N GLY A 162 -3.91 1.66 -9.59
CA GLY A 162 -4.38 0.32 -9.99
C GLY A 162 -5.85 0.27 -10.40
N LEU A 163 -6.28 1.18 -11.28
CA LEU A 163 -7.62 1.13 -11.87
C LEU A 163 -7.78 -0.11 -12.77
N GLY A 164 -8.94 -0.75 -12.71
CA GLY A 164 -9.25 -1.97 -13.47
C GLY A 164 -9.68 -1.73 -14.92
N GLY A 165 -9.68 -0.47 -15.38
CA GLY A 165 -10.06 -0.08 -16.73
C GLY A 165 -11.11 1.03 -16.76
N ALA A 166 -11.39 1.50 -17.97
CA ALA A 166 -12.32 2.59 -18.23
C ALA A 166 -13.00 2.41 -19.58
N ALA A 167 -14.30 2.66 -19.65
CA ALA A 167 -15.04 2.64 -20.90
C ALA A 167 -16.34 3.44 -20.81
N PHE A 168 -16.83 3.94 -21.94
CA PHE A 168 -18.11 4.61 -22.02
C PHE A 168 -19.24 3.60 -22.18
N ASP A 169 -20.36 3.84 -21.49
CA ASP A 169 -21.62 3.18 -21.80
C ASP A 169 -22.30 3.83 -23.02
N GLY A 170 -23.37 3.20 -23.53
CA GLY A 170 -24.11 3.74 -24.69
C GLY A 170 -24.79 5.09 -24.45
N ASN A 171 -24.90 5.55 -23.20
CA ASN A 171 -25.41 6.88 -22.85
C ASN A 171 -24.31 7.95 -22.77
N GLY A 172 -23.05 7.59 -23.00
CA GLY A 172 -21.91 8.50 -22.92
C GLY A 172 -21.45 8.81 -21.49
N THR A 173 -21.80 7.97 -20.50
CA THR A 173 -21.19 8.03 -19.16
C THR A 173 -19.89 7.25 -19.16
N LEU A 174 -18.80 7.87 -18.72
CA LEU A 174 -17.51 7.18 -18.54
C LEU A 174 -17.57 6.38 -17.25
N TRP A 175 -17.42 5.07 -17.31
CA TRP A 175 -17.32 4.22 -16.13
C TRP A 175 -15.87 3.81 -15.88
N LEU A 176 -15.46 3.88 -14.62
CA LEU A 176 -14.15 3.44 -14.13
C LEU A 176 -14.32 2.29 -13.15
N LEU A 177 -13.47 1.28 -13.24
CA LEU A 177 -13.38 0.21 -12.24
C LEU A 177 -12.25 0.52 -11.23
N VAL A 178 -12.56 0.46 -9.94
CA VAL A 178 -11.62 0.72 -8.83
C VAL A 178 -11.52 -0.55 -7.94
N PRO A 179 -10.71 -1.55 -8.32
CA PRO A 179 -10.64 -2.84 -7.62
C PRO A 179 -10.21 -2.72 -6.16
N THR A 180 -9.30 -1.80 -5.86
CA THR A 180 -8.81 -1.53 -4.49
C THR A 180 -9.91 -1.12 -3.52
N GLU A 181 -11.03 -0.61 -4.02
CA GLU A 181 -12.21 -0.22 -3.24
C GLU A 181 -13.42 -1.13 -3.49
N GLY A 182 -13.35 -2.03 -4.47
CA GLY A 182 -14.48 -2.87 -4.87
C GLY A 182 -15.63 -2.09 -5.53
N THR A 183 -15.33 -0.96 -6.18
CA THR A 183 -16.34 -0.03 -6.72
C THR A 183 -16.22 0.21 -8.22
N VAL A 184 -17.32 0.65 -8.84
CA VAL A 184 -17.32 1.34 -10.14
C VAL A 184 -17.77 2.79 -9.98
N VAL A 185 -17.14 3.68 -10.72
CA VAL A 185 -17.37 5.13 -10.66
C VAL A 185 -17.85 5.63 -12.02
N GLY A 186 -19.03 6.20 -12.07
CA GLY A 186 -19.57 6.89 -13.26
C GLY A 186 -19.15 8.36 -13.26
N ILE A 187 -18.52 8.80 -14.34
CA ILE A 187 -17.99 10.16 -14.55
C ILE A 187 -18.82 10.85 -15.65
N ARG A 188 -19.22 12.09 -15.37
CA ARG A 188 -19.78 13.01 -16.35
C ARG A 188 -18.68 13.88 -16.94
N ALA A 189 -18.63 13.95 -18.26
CA ALA A 189 -17.72 14.82 -18.98
C ALA A 189 -18.08 16.30 -18.78
N ALA A 190 -17.06 17.15 -18.77
CA ALA A 190 -17.19 18.59 -18.95
C ALA A 190 -17.79 18.90 -20.32
N VAL A 191 -18.64 19.91 -20.39
CA VAL A 191 -19.28 20.41 -21.63
C VAL A 191 -18.87 21.88 -21.79
N PRO A 192 -17.75 22.15 -22.51
CA PRO A 192 -17.23 23.52 -22.68
C PRO A 192 -18.14 24.40 -23.55
N HIS A 193 -18.84 23.77 -24.51
CA HIS A 193 -19.73 24.42 -25.48
C HIS A 193 -21.11 23.75 -25.47
N PRO A 194 -21.93 23.98 -24.43
CA PRO A 194 -23.22 23.32 -24.32
C PRO A 194 -24.21 23.79 -25.39
N ALA A 195 -25.07 22.88 -25.84
CA ALA A 195 -26.25 23.23 -26.61
C ALA A 195 -27.14 24.22 -25.83
N LYS A 196 -27.92 25.04 -26.56
CA LYS A 196 -28.76 26.09 -26.00
C LYS A 196 -29.71 25.53 -24.94
N GLY A 197 -29.55 25.95 -23.67
CA GLY A 197 -30.36 25.49 -22.52
C GLY A 197 -29.66 24.51 -21.58
N VAL A 198 -28.44 24.07 -21.87
CA VAL A 198 -27.62 23.23 -20.98
C VAL A 198 -26.56 24.09 -20.29
N ALA A 199 -26.36 23.91 -18.98
CA ALA A 199 -25.35 24.64 -18.22
C ALA A 199 -23.93 24.20 -18.63
N ALA A 200 -23.04 25.16 -18.88
CA ALA A 200 -21.64 24.89 -19.17
C ALA A 200 -20.95 24.30 -17.94
N THR A 201 -20.13 23.27 -18.15
CA THR A 201 -19.28 22.69 -17.10
C THR A 201 -17.83 22.74 -17.54
N THR A 202 -16.94 23.19 -16.64
CA THR A 202 -15.53 23.45 -16.96
C THR A 202 -14.58 22.33 -16.55
N SER A 203 -15.07 21.27 -15.89
CA SER A 203 -14.28 20.11 -15.47
C SER A 203 -15.15 18.86 -15.35
N PRO A 204 -14.59 17.66 -15.60
CA PRO A 204 -15.30 16.40 -15.41
C PRO A 204 -15.62 16.19 -13.93
N SER A 205 -16.70 15.48 -13.63
CA SER A 205 -17.14 15.23 -12.25
C SER A 205 -17.65 13.80 -12.04
N VAL A 206 -17.48 13.31 -10.82
CA VAL A 206 -18.05 12.02 -10.41
C VAL A 206 -19.56 12.18 -10.28
N ALA A 207 -20.31 11.41 -11.06
CA ALA A 207 -21.76 11.38 -11.02
C ALA A 207 -22.29 10.35 -10.02
N GLN A 208 -21.62 9.21 -9.91
CA GLN A 208 -22.00 8.14 -8.98
C GLN A 208 -20.84 7.20 -8.69
N THR A 209 -20.83 6.61 -7.50
CA THR A 209 -19.95 5.52 -7.10
C THR A 209 -20.81 4.38 -6.58
N VAL A 210 -20.60 3.18 -7.11
CA VAL A 210 -21.40 1.99 -6.78
C VAL A 210 -20.47 0.88 -6.33
N ALA A 211 -20.68 0.37 -5.11
CA ALA A 211 -19.99 -0.82 -4.61
C ALA A 211 -20.51 -2.06 -5.34
N VAL A 212 -19.60 -2.85 -5.91
CA VAL A 212 -19.92 -4.02 -6.74
C VAL A 212 -19.36 -5.31 -6.18
N ALA A 213 -18.27 -5.24 -5.39
CA ALA A 213 -17.63 -6.36 -4.69
C ALA A 213 -16.93 -5.86 -3.41
N ASP A 214 -16.29 -6.77 -2.67
CA ASP A 214 -15.43 -6.40 -1.54
C ASP A 214 -14.09 -5.80 -2.03
N PRO A 215 -13.46 -4.89 -1.26
CA PRO A 215 -12.20 -4.26 -1.65
C PRO A 215 -11.07 -5.26 -1.89
N GLY A 216 -10.36 -5.11 -3.01
CA GLY A 216 -9.21 -5.94 -3.38
C GLY A 216 -9.55 -7.24 -4.09
N HIS A 217 -10.82 -7.50 -4.38
CA HIS A 217 -11.24 -8.60 -5.26
C HIS A 217 -10.69 -8.42 -6.69
N ASP A 218 -10.49 -9.53 -7.39
CA ASP A 218 -10.11 -9.52 -8.80
C ASP A 218 -11.34 -9.23 -9.67
N LEU A 219 -11.38 -8.03 -10.25
CA LEU A 219 -12.54 -7.49 -10.94
C LEU A 219 -12.23 -7.20 -12.40
N THR A 220 -13.18 -7.54 -13.28
CA THR A 220 -13.18 -7.11 -14.68
C THR A 220 -14.49 -6.42 -15.02
N MET A 221 -14.48 -5.50 -15.99
CA MET A 221 -15.64 -4.69 -16.36
C MET A 221 -15.93 -4.76 -17.85
N SER A 222 -17.22 -4.79 -18.19
CA SER A 222 -17.76 -4.67 -19.55
C SER A 222 -18.80 -3.57 -19.57
N THR A 223 -18.86 -2.75 -20.64
CA THR A 223 -19.92 -1.74 -20.77
C THR A 223 -21.17 -2.31 -21.42
N LEU A 224 -22.30 -1.77 -20.99
CA LEU A 224 -23.63 -2.07 -21.51
C LEU A 224 -24.13 -0.90 -22.37
N ASP A 225 -25.22 -1.10 -23.09
CA ASP A 225 -25.97 0.00 -23.74
C ASP A 225 -26.32 1.13 -22.74
N SER A 226 -26.53 0.77 -21.47
CA SER A 226 -26.67 1.71 -20.36
C SER A 226 -26.06 1.10 -19.11
N GLY A 227 -24.99 1.70 -18.59
CA GLY A 227 -24.27 1.24 -17.41
C GLY A 227 -23.16 0.20 -17.69
N VAL A 228 -22.84 -0.61 -16.67
CA VAL A 228 -21.72 -1.58 -16.70
C VAL A 228 -22.09 -2.93 -16.10
N ALA A 229 -21.38 -3.97 -16.53
CA ALA A 229 -21.31 -5.26 -15.85
C ALA A 229 -19.91 -5.45 -15.28
N VAL A 230 -19.83 -5.92 -14.04
CA VAL A 230 -18.60 -6.18 -13.31
C VAL A 230 -18.58 -7.63 -12.90
N LEU A 231 -17.58 -8.37 -13.35
CA LEU A 231 -17.34 -9.74 -12.95
C LEU A 231 -16.34 -9.73 -11.80
N ASP A 232 -16.78 -10.22 -10.66
CA ASP A 232 -15.95 -10.55 -9.51
C ASP A 232 -15.51 -12.00 -9.63
N GLN A 233 -14.25 -12.19 -9.99
CA GLN A 233 -13.64 -13.50 -10.18
C GLN A 233 -13.30 -14.18 -8.84
N THR A 234 -13.18 -13.41 -7.75
CA THR A 234 -12.92 -13.96 -6.41
C THR A 234 -14.21 -14.43 -5.75
N GLY A 235 -15.29 -13.69 -5.96
CA GLY A 235 -16.61 -13.99 -5.42
C GLY A 235 -17.51 -14.83 -6.33
N ASP A 236 -17.07 -15.17 -7.54
CA ASP A 236 -17.87 -15.87 -8.56
C ASP A 236 -19.22 -15.20 -8.85
N THR A 237 -19.23 -13.86 -8.94
CA THR A 237 -20.45 -13.10 -9.20
C THR A 237 -20.32 -12.13 -10.36
N LEU A 238 -21.42 -11.95 -11.10
CA LEU A 238 -21.60 -10.90 -12.09
C LEU A 238 -22.57 -9.86 -11.55
N THR A 239 -22.11 -8.62 -11.44
CA THR A 239 -22.89 -7.47 -10.98
C THR A 239 -23.13 -6.51 -12.13
N THR A 240 -24.39 -6.28 -12.49
CA THR A 240 -24.78 -5.23 -13.44
C THR A 240 -25.24 -3.98 -12.71
N VAL A 241 -24.76 -2.81 -13.15
CA VAL A 241 -25.15 -1.48 -12.68
C VAL A 241 -25.78 -0.73 -13.85
N ARG A 242 -27.07 -0.36 -13.73
CA ARG A 242 -27.80 0.43 -14.74
C ARG A 242 -28.50 1.61 -14.06
N GLY A 243 -27.99 2.83 -14.25
CA GLY A 243 -28.45 3.99 -13.48
C GLY A 243 -28.27 3.72 -11.99
N SER A 244 -29.35 3.85 -11.20
CA SER A 244 -29.34 3.53 -9.76
C SER A 244 -29.63 2.06 -9.44
N GLN A 245 -29.92 1.21 -10.42
CA GLN A 245 -30.23 -0.20 -10.21
C GLN A 245 -28.95 -1.05 -10.23
N LYS A 246 -28.78 -1.88 -9.18
CA LYS A 246 -27.73 -2.90 -9.08
C LYS A 246 -28.38 -4.28 -9.02
N ARG A 247 -27.88 -5.22 -9.81
CA ARG A 247 -28.26 -6.63 -9.76
C ARG A 247 -27.01 -7.51 -9.76
N THR A 248 -26.94 -8.46 -8.84
CA THR A 248 -25.82 -9.40 -8.71
C THR A 248 -26.34 -10.82 -8.88
N LEU A 249 -25.61 -11.65 -9.60
CA LEU A 249 -25.93 -13.05 -9.86
C LEU A 249 -24.66 -13.89 -9.72
N SER A 250 -24.74 -15.06 -9.10
CA SER A 250 -23.63 -16.01 -9.08
C SER A 250 -23.42 -16.64 -10.45
N VAL A 251 -22.18 -16.72 -10.91
CA VAL A 251 -21.79 -17.38 -12.15
C VAL A 251 -20.84 -18.52 -11.76
N PRO A 252 -21.21 -19.80 -11.95
CA PRO A 252 -20.45 -20.94 -11.46
C PRO A 252 -19.23 -21.19 -12.35
N MET A 253 -18.25 -20.30 -12.30
CA MET A 253 -17.03 -20.38 -13.10
C MET A 253 -16.09 -21.42 -12.51
N SER A 254 -15.52 -22.26 -13.37
CA SER A 254 -14.48 -23.23 -13.01
C SER A 254 -13.05 -22.66 -13.07
N GLY A 255 -12.91 -21.41 -13.52
CA GLY A 255 -11.64 -20.72 -13.69
C GLY A 255 -11.82 -19.22 -13.98
N THR A 256 -10.76 -18.56 -14.46
CA THR A 256 -10.77 -17.11 -14.73
C THR A 256 -11.74 -16.75 -15.86
N GLY A 257 -12.80 -16.03 -15.51
CA GLY A 257 -13.78 -15.52 -16.46
C GLY A 257 -13.37 -14.20 -17.11
N THR A 258 -13.70 -14.04 -18.38
CA THR A 258 -13.52 -12.80 -19.16
C THR A 258 -14.82 -12.37 -19.81
N MET A 259 -14.96 -11.06 -20.06
CA MET A 259 -16.11 -10.49 -20.75
C MET A 259 -15.64 -9.73 -21.98
N PRO A 260 -16.47 -9.60 -23.03
CA PRO A 260 -16.19 -8.68 -24.13
C PRO A 260 -16.16 -7.24 -23.61
N SER A 261 -15.46 -6.35 -24.31
CA SER A 261 -15.33 -4.94 -23.91
C SER A 261 -16.66 -4.17 -23.92
N THR A 262 -17.57 -4.54 -24.83
CA THR A 262 -18.96 -4.05 -24.87
C THR A 262 -19.91 -5.22 -25.05
N THR A 263 -21.10 -5.08 -24.48
CA THR A 263 -22.22 -5.99 -24.71
C THR A 263 -23.38 -5.20 -25.30
N GLY A 264 -23.29 -4.96 -26.61
CA GLY A 264 -24.38 -4.35 -27.39
C GLY A 264 -25.41 -5.40 -27.74
N GLY A 265 -26.64 -5.27 -27.24
CA GLY A 265 -27.70 -6.19 -27.61
C GLY A 265 -28.82 -6.26 -26.61
N ASN A 266 -29.91 -5.57 -26.90
CA ASN A 266 -31.21 -5.79 -26.27
C ASN A 266 -31.61 -7.27 -26.39
N GLY A 267 -31.34 -8.05 -25.34
CA GLY A 267 -31.89 -9.39 -25.12
C GLY A 267 -30.99 -10.60 -25.37
N ALA A 268 -29.76 -10.44 -25.87
CA ALA A 268 -28.87 -11.59 -26.14
C ALA A 268 -28.32 -12.25 -24.86
N GLY A 269 -28.19 -11.50 -23.77
CA GLY A 269 -27.54 -11.94 -22.53
C GLY A 269 -26.07 -11.56 -22.45
N LEU A 270 -25.52 -11.48 -21.24
CA LEU A 270 -24.14 -11.09 -20.97
C LEU A 270 -23.25 -12.33 -20.92
N PRO A 271 -22.31 -12.50 -21.87
CA PRO A 271 -21.43 -13.66 -21.86
C PRO A 271 -20.24 -13.44 -20.92
N VAL A 272 -19.94 -14.47 -20.12
CA VAL A 272 -18.71 -14.63 -19.35
C VAL A 272 -17.99 -15.86 -19.90
N THR A 273 -16.81 -15.69 -20.47
CA THR A 273 -16.02 -16.76 -21.09
C THR A 273 -14.90 -17.19 -20.16
N VAL A 274 -14.94 -18.46 -19.74
CA VAL A 274 -13.82 -19.11 -19.04
C VAL A 274 -12.92 -19.71 -20.11
N GLN A 275 -11.81 -19.02 -20.37
CA GLN A 275 -11.06 -19.15 -21.62
C GLN A 275 -10.37 -20.52 -21.73
N ASP A 276 -9.75 -20.97 -20.64
CA ASP A 276 -9.00 -22.24 -20.57
C ASP A 276 -9.92 -23.47 -20.59
N ASP A 277 -11.09 -23.37 -19.95
CA ASP A 277 -12.08 -24.45 -19.94
C ASP A 277 -12.99 -24.43 -21.17
N ARG A 278 -12.89 -23.38 -22.02
CA ARG A 278 -13.70 -23.20 -23.23
C ARG A 278 -15.21 -23.19 -22.96
N HIS A 279 -15.63 -22.60 -21.85
CA HIS A 279 -17.04 -22.43 -21.48
C HIS A 279 -17.48 -20.97 -21.60
N VAL A 280 -18.71 -20.75 -22.05
CA VAL A 280 -19.36 -19.43 -22.11
C VAL A 280 -20.64 -19.47 -21.28
N TYR A 281 -20.62 -18.75 -20.17
CA TYR A 281 -21.76 -18.55 -19.29
C TYR A 281 -22.54 -17.33 -19.74
N VAL A 282 -23.75 -17.50 -20.27
CA VAL A 282 -24.61 -16.40 -20.71
C VAL A 282 -25.63 -16.06 -19.64
N VAL A 283 -25.51 -14.85 -19.10
CA VAL A 283 -26.39 -14.31 -18.07
C VAL A 283 -27.53 -13.54 -18.73
N SER A 284 -28.77 -14.05 -18.64
CA SER A 284 -29.97 -13.41 -19.20
C SER A 284 -31.16 -13.58 -18.27
N ASN A 285 -31.93 -12.51 -18.04
CA ASN A 285 -33.16 -12.52 -17.24
C ASN A 285 -33.04 -13.09 -15.80
N GLY A 286 -31.83 -13.24 -15.24
CA GLY A 286 -31.59 -13.86 -13.93
C GLY A 286 -31.22 -15.33 -13.96
N HIS A 287 -31.07 -15.91 -15.14
CA HIS A 287 -30.57 -17.27 -15.34
C HIS A 287 -29.16 -17.22 -15.92
N VAL A 288 -28.35 -18.20 -15.55
CA VAL A 288 -27.04 -18.47 -16.14
C VAL A 288 -27.16 -19.73 -16.97
N ASN A 289 -26.92 -19.63 -18.27
CA ASN A 289 -26.82 -20.78 -19.16
C ASN A 289 -25.34 -21.04 -19.46
N ASP A 290 -24.90 -22.29 -19.38
CA ASP A 290 -23.52 -22.69 -19.64
C ASP A 290 -23.40 -23.40 -20.99
N PHE A 291 -22.45 -22.96 -21.81
CA PHE A 291 -22.22 -23.46 -23.16
C PHE A 291 -20.76 -23.85 -23.38
N ALA A 292 -20.51 -25.09 -23.77
CA ALA A 292 -19.19 -25.54 -24.19
C ALA A 292 -18.88 -25.07 -25.62
N VAL A 293 -17.71 -24.48 -25.82
CA VAL A 293 -17.22 -24.04 -27.14
C VAL A 293 -16.48 -25.19 -27.81
N PRO A 294 -16.92 -25.64 -29.00
CA PRO A 294 -16.29 -26.75 -29.71
C PRO A 294 -14.81 -26.52 -30.01
N GLY A 295 -14.02 -27.60 -30.11
CA GLY A 295 -12.59 -27.58 -30.42
C GLY A 295 -11.74 -28.33 -29.39
N SER A 296 -10.50 -28.69 -29.76
CA SER A 296 -9.64 -29.57 -28.95
C SER A 296 -8.30 -28.94 -28.52
N GLY A 297 -8.14 -27.61 -28.58
CA GLY A 297 -6.88 -26.98 -28.19
C GLY A 297 -6.97 -25.49 -27.84
N GLY A 298 -6.21 -25.08 -26.82
CA GLY A 298 -5.93 -23.68 -26.44
C GLY A 298 -7.12 -22.87 -25.90
N PRO A 299 -6.83 -21.74 -25.21
CA PRO A 299 -7.85 -20.85 -24.69
C PRO A 299 -8.60 -20.10 -25.81
N VAL A 300 -9.88 -19.80 -25.57
CA VAL A 300 -10.72 -19.02 -26.49
C VAL A 300 -10.83 -17.55 -26.07
N ALA A 301 -11.03 -16.66 -27.04
CA ALA A 301 -11.27 -15.24 -26.79
C ALA A 301 -12.66 -15.02 -26.15
N PRO A 302 -12.90 -13.87 -25.49
CA PRO A 302 -14.20 -13.54 -24.94
C PRO A 302 -15.29 -13.58 -26.01
N ALA A 303 -16.42 -14.19 -25.69
CA ALA A 303 -17.55 -14.30 -26.61
C ALA A 303 -18.18 -12.92 -26.86
N VAL A 304 -18.27 -12.53 -28.14
CA VAL A 304 -18.85 -11.24 -28.54
C VAL A 304 -20.31 -11.44 -28.95
N PRO A 305 -21.29 -10.83 -28.24
CA PRO A 305 -22.68 -10.86 -28.64
C PRO A 305 -22.91 -9.94 -29.84
N PHE A 306 -23.56 -10.44 -30.88
CA PHE A 306 -23.94 -9.64 -32.05
C PHE A 306 -25.10 -10.31 -32.80
N ALA A 307 -26.10 -9.52 -33.22
CA ALA A 307 -27.24 -9.99 -34.04
C ALA A 307 -27.93 -11.27 -33.52
N GLY A 308 -28.07 -11.40 -32.19
CA GLY A 308 -28.72 -12.55 -31.53
C GLY A 308 -27.85 -13.82 -31.44
N ARG A 309 -26.56 -13.71 -31.71
CA ARG A 309 -25.58 -14.80 -31.66
C ARG A 309 -24.36 -14.42 -30.83
N PHE A 310 -23.58 -15.43 -30.44
CA PHE A 310 -22.28 -15.26 -29.78
C PHE A 310 -21.16 -15.71 -30.71
N TYR A 311 -20.19 -14.83 -30.93
CA TYR A 311 -19.02 -15.08 -31.77
C TYR A 311 -17.82 -15.31 -30.87
N VAL A 312 -17.24 -16.52 -30.92
CA VAL A 312 -16.15 -16.93 -30.05
C VAL A 312 -14.93 -17.27 -30.91
N ALA A 313 -13.89 -16.44 -30.81
CA ALA A 313 -12.67 -16.65 -31.58
C ALA A 313 -11.74 -17.66 -30.90
N ASP A 314 -11.31 -18.66 -31.66
CA ASP A 314 -10.24 -19.58 -31.31
C ASP A 314 -9.01 -19.20 -32.13
N ASN A 315 -8.10 -18.48 -31.47
CA ASN A 315 -6.91 -17.93 -32.10
C ASN A 315 -5.92 -19.01 -32.53
N ALA A 316 -5.91 -20.18 -31.86
CA ALA A 316 -5.01 -21.27 -32.18
C ALA A 316 -5.40 -21.98 -33.48
N SER A 317 -6.70 -22.19 -33.67
CA SER A 317 -7.23 -22.80 -34.90
C SER A 317 -7.52 -21.79 -36.02
N GLY A 318 -7.54 -20.49 -35.72
CA GLY A 318 -7.97 -19.46 -36.68
C GLY A 318 -9.45 -19.63 -37.05
N THR A 319 -10.30 -19.99 -36.09
CA THR A 319 -11.74 -20.22 -36.31
C THR A 319 -12.57 -19.36 -35.38
N VAL A 320 -13.64 -18.74 -35.89
CA VAL A 320 -14.66 -18.11 -35.05
C VAL A 320 -15.89 -19.01 -35.01
N TYR A 321 -16.19 -19.55 -33.83
CA TYR A 321 -17.39 -20.34 -33.56
C TYR A 321 -18.58 -19.41 -33.35
N VAL A 322 -19.70 -19.69 -34.02
CA VAL A 322 -20.91 -18.90 -33.90
C VAL A 322 -21.97 -19.73 -33.19
N LEU A 323 -22.36 -19.30 -32.00
CA LEU A 323 -23.38 -19.93 -31.16
C LEU A 323 -24.68 -19.13 -31.23
N ASP A 324 -25.83 -19.79 -31.24
CA ASP A 324 -27.13 -19.12 -31.08
C ASP A 324 -27.37 -18.71 -29.61
N SER A 325 -28.53 -18.09 -29.35
CA SER A 325 -28.91 -17.67 -27.99
C SER A 325 -29.11 -18.81 -27.00
N ALA A 326 -29.24 -20.06 -27.49
CA ALA A 326 -29.29 -21.27 -26.68
C ALA A 326 -27.92 -21.97 -26.59
N GLY A 327 -26.86 -21.33 -27.09
CA GLY A 327 -25.49 -21.82 -27.05
C GLY A 327 -25.17 -22.95 -28.03
N LYS A 328 -26.06 -23.24 -28.96
CA LYS A 328 -25.82 -24.28 -29.97
C LYS A 328 -24.95 -23.71 -31.08
N LEU A 329 -23.93 -24.47 -31.50
CA LEU A 329 -23.13 -24.12 -32.67
C LEU A 329 -24.02 -24.10 -33.92
N VAL A 330 -24.10 -22.93 -34.56
CA VAL A 330 -24.89 -22.71 -35.79
C VAL A 330 -24.02 -22.54 -37.04
N SER A 331 -22.79 -22.02 -36.90
CA SER A 331 -21.85 -21.88 -38.01
C SER A 331 -20.42 -21.68 -37.51
N THR A 332 -19.43 -21.83 -38.39
CA THR A 332 -18.02 -21.47 -38.15
C THR A 332 -17.52 -20.54 -39.25
N ILE A 333 -16.65 -19.59 -38.88
CA ILE A 333 -15.98 -18.69 -39.83
C ILE A 333 -14.49 -19.01 -39.79
N ALA A 334 -13.95 -19.51 -40.91
CA ALA A 334 -12.54 -19.83 -41.03
C ALA A 334 -11.71 -18.59 -41.37
N ILE A 335 -10.62 -18.38 -40.62
CA ILE A 335 -9.72 -17.24 -40.70
C ILE A 335 -8.30 -17.76 -41.05
N PRO A 336 -8.05 -18.10 -42.33
CA PRO A 336 -6.76 -18.64 -42.75
C PRO A 336 -5.64 -17.61 -42.52
N HIS A 337 -4.49 -18.11 -42.06
CA HIS A 337 -3.29 -17.29 -41.81
C HIS A 337 -3.52 -16.12 -40.82
N ALA A 338 -4.36 -16.31 -39.79
CA ALA A 338 -4.59 -15.32 -38.74
C ALA A 338 -3.27 -14.76 -38.14
N GLY A 339 -2.27 -15.63 -37.95
CA GLY A 339 -0.90 -15.25 -37.57
C GLY A 339 -0.80 -14.56 -36.20
N GLY A 340 -1.81 -14.68 -35.35
CA GLY A 340 -1.93 -13.97 -34.07
C GLY A 340 -3.38 -13.97 -33.56
N SER A 341 -3.64 -13.13 -32.55
CA SER A 341 -4.98 -13.01 -31.96
C SER A 341 -5.94 -12.22 -32.85
N LEU A 342 -7.18 -12.69 -32.91
CA LEU A 342 -8.26 -12.06 -33.65
C LEU A 342 -8.93 -10.97 -32.83
N GLU A 343 -9.32 -9.90 -33.52
CA GLU A 343 -9.95 -8.73 -32.91
C GLU A 343 -11.38 -8.64 -33.41
N LEU A 344 -12.33 -8.79 -32.49
CA LEU A 344 -13.75 -8.74 -32.79
C LEU A 344 -14.31 -7.42 -32.29
N GLN A 345 -14.93 -6.66 -33.19
CA GLN A 345 -15.45 -5.32 -32.89
C GLN A 345 -16.85 -5.16 -33.46
N VAL A 346 -17.79 -4.78 -32.60
CA VAL A 346 -19.12 -4.38 -33.04
C VAL A 346 -19.13 -2.87 -33.26
N LYS A 347 -19.55 -2.43 -34.45
CA LYS A 347 -19.84 -1.02 -34.73
C LYS A 347 -21.16 -0.94 -35.50
N THR A 348 -22.10 -0.16 -34.95
CA THR A 348 -23.45 0.00 -35.51
C THR A 348 -24.14 -1.37 -35.64
N ASP A 349 -24.43 -1.81 -36.86
CA ASP A 349 -25.13 -3.03 -37.23
C ASP A 349 -24.20 -4.07 -37.90
N HIS A 350 -22.88 -3.95 -37.67
CA HIS A 350 -21.86 -4.82 -38.23
C HIS A 350 -20.86 -5.29 -37.16
N LEU A 351 -20.44 -6.55 -37.26
CA LEU A 351 -19.31 -7.12 -36.52
C LEU A 351 -18.11 -7.24 -37.46
N PHE A 352 -17.00 -6.62 -37.10
CA PHE A 352 -15.72 -6.68 -37.79
C PHE A 352 -14.83 -7.68 -37.09
N ILE A 353 -14.22 -8.58 -37.87
CA ILE A 353 -13.26 -9.57 -37.41
C ILE A 353 -11.93 -9.24 -38.09
N ASN A 354 -10.99 -8.68 -37.34
CA ASN A 354 -9.66 -8.35 -37.82
C ASN A 354 -8.67 -9.48 -37.53
N ALA A 355 -7.86 -9.82 -38.53
CA ALA A 355 -6.61 -10.54 -38.34
C ALA A 355 -5.45 -9.55 -38.57
N PRO A 356 -4.81 -9.00 -37.52
CA PRO A 356 -3.89 -7.86 -37.63
C PRO A 356 -2.64 -8.15 -38.46
N ASN A 357 -2.22 -9.42 -38.43
CA ASN A 357 -1.05 -9.93 -39.13
C ASN A 357 -1.39 -10.53 -40.50
N SER A 358 -2.65 -10.42 -40.93
CA SER A 358 -3.13 -10.91 -42.23
C SER A 358 -3.58 -9.77 -43.14
N SER A 359 -3.66 -10.04 -44.43
CA SER A 359 -4.30 -9.17 -45.43
C SER A 359 -5.82 -9.22 -45.39
N THR A 360 -6.40 -10.20 -44.70
CA THR A 360 -7.85 -10.43 -44.72
C THR A 360 -8.52 -9.97 -43.43
N ALA A 361 -9.75 -9.48 -43.58
CA ALA A 361 -10.68 -9.19 -42.51
C ALA A 361 -12.08 -9.70 -42.91
N TRP A 362 -13.00 -9.81 -41.95
CA TRP A 362 -14.36 -10.23 -42.23
C TRP A 362 -15.34 -9.24 -41.62
N VAL A 363 -16.47 -9.06 -42.31
CA VAL A 363 -17.58 -8.26 -41.82
C VAL A 363 -18.82 -9.14 -41.77
N VAL A 364 -19.47 -9.19 -40.62
CA VAL A 364 -20.76 -9.84 -40.41
C VAL A 364 -21.82 -8.77 -40.27
N ASP A 365 -22.87 -8.82 -41.09
CA ASP A 365 -23.98 -7.87 -40.98
C ASP A 365 -25.05 -8.32 -39.97
N SER A 366 -26.01 -7.45 -39.68
CA SER A 366 -27.16 -7.71 -38.79
C SER A 366 -28.02 -8.93 -39.17
N HIS A 367 -27.91 -9.44 -40.41
CA HIS A 367 -28.59 -10.65 -40.87
C HIS A 367 -27.69 -11.89 -40.76
N ASN A 368 -26.55 -11.78 -40.07
CA ASN A 368 -25.54 -12.82 -39.90
C ASN A 368 -24.87 -13.26 -41.21
N ARG A 369 -24.86 -12.42 -42.26
CA ARG A 369 -24.15 -12.71 -43.52
C ARG A 369 -22.70 -12.26 -43.41
N VAL A 370 -21.79 -13.12 -43.85
CA VAL A 370 -20.33 -12.90 -43.75
C VAL A 370 -19.77 -12.44 -45.09
N LYS A 371 -19.01 -11.34 -45.09
CA LYS A 371 -18.24 -10.82 -46.23
C LYS A 371 -16.74 -10.88 -45.92
N VAL A 372 -15.93 -11.32 -46.89
CA VAL A 372 -14.47 -11.30 -46.80
C VAL A 372 -13.95 -9.98 -47.37
N VAL A 373 -13.05 -9.33 -46.65
CA VAL A 373 -12.40 -8.08 -47.01
C VAL A 373 -10.91 -8.33 -47.23
N ASP A 374 -10.40 -8.02 -48.41
CA ASP A 374 -8.95 -7.90 -48.63
C ASP A 374 -8.53 -6.46 -48.31
N LYS A 375 -7.80 -6.29 -47.21
CA LYS A 375 -7.29 -5.01 -46.72
C LYS A 375 -6.31 -4.36 -47.71
N TYR A 376 -5.72 -5.14 -48.62
CA TYR A 376 -4.70 -4.68 -49.57
C TYR A 376 -5.15 -4.64 -51.03
N ALA A 377 -6.37 -5.12 -51.34
CA ALA A 377 -6.90 -5.06 -52.70
C ALA A 377 -6.91 -3.63 -53.28
N ASN A 378 -6.76 -3.56 -54.61
CA ASN A 378 -6.87 -2.36 -55.44
C ASN A 378 -5.74 -1.31 -55.33
N ASN A 379 -4.58 -1.61 -54.72
CA ASN A 379 -3.42 -0.70 -54.66
C ASN A 379 -3.78 0.75 -54.28
N VAL A 380 -4.75 0.92 -53.39
CA VAL A 380 -5.17 2.22 -52.84
C VAL A 380 -4.06 2.75 -51.91
N LEU A 381 -2.95 3.18 -52.51
CA LEU A 381 -1.93 4.04 -51.94
C LEU A 381 -1.88 5.23 -52.90
N GLY A 382 -2.13 6.45 -52.41
CA GLY A 382 -1.87 7.64 -53.22
C GLY A 382 -0.38 7.77 -53.50
N GLY A 383 0.03 7.60 -54.77
CA GLY A 383 1.36 7.98 -55.30
C GLY A 383 2.20 6.85 -55.95
N ASP A 384 2.15 6.78 -57.29
CA ASP A 384 2.95 6.13 -58.35
C ASP A 384 3.80 4.82 -58.18
N PRO A 385 3.81 3.92 -59.20
CA PRO A 385 4.68 2.73 -59.27
C PRO A 385 6.04 2.97 -60.01
N PRO A 386 7.10 2.17 -59.76
CA PRO A 386 8.38 2.26 -60.49
C PRO A 386 8.41 1.42 -61.81
N PRO A 387 9.27 1.76 -62.81
CA PRO A 387 9.28 1.11 -64.13
C PRO A 387 10.28 -0.07 -64.29
N ASN A 388 10.07 -0.91 -65.31
CA ASN A 388 10.81 -2.16 -65.62
C ASN A 388 12.17 -1.97 -66.33
N PRO A 389 13.15 -2.88 -66.15
CA PRO A 389 14.44 -2.87 -66.86
C PRO A 389 14.47 -3.68 -68.20
N PRO A 390 15.42 -3.38 -69.13
CA PRO A 390 15.49 -3.96 -70.49
C PRO A 390 16.36 -5.25 -70.62
N PRO A 391 16.24 -6.01 -71.74
CA PRO A 391 16.82 -7.36 -71.89
C PRO A 391 18.23 -7.41 -72.54
N PRO A 392 19.04 -8.46 -72.28
CA PRO A 392 20.40 -8.63 -72.83
C PRO A 392 20.51 -9.53 -74.10
N PRO A 393 21.62 -9.41 -74.88
CA PRO A 393 21.86 -10.08 -76.18
C PRO A 393 22.46 -11.52 -76.08
N PRO A 394 22.50 -12.30 -77.19
CA PRO A 394 22.71 -13.76 -77.17
C PRO A 394 24.18 -14.21 -77.33
N PRO A 395 24.55 -15.46 -76.91
CA PRO A 395 25.93 -15.96 -76.97
C PRO A 395 26.21 -17.06 -78.04
N PRO A 396 27.51 -17.39 -78.29
CA PRO A 396 28.02 -18.27 -79.37
C PRO A 396 27.97 -19.79 -79.03
N PRO A 397 28.33 -20.69 -79.98
CA PRO A 397 28.00 -22.13 -79.95
C PRO A 397 28.95 -23.03 -79.12
N VAL A 398 28.48 -24.26 -78.83
CA VAL A 398 28.90 -25.12 -77.71
C VAL A 398 29.68 -26.39 -78.14
N PRO A 399 30.72 -26.83 -77.38
CA PRO A 399 31.49 -28.09 -77.51
C PRO A 399 30.83 -29.32 -76.79
N PRO A 400 31.37 -30.56 -76.85
CA PRO A 400 30.59 -31.82 -76.76
C PRO A 400 30.04 -32.21 -75.37
N VAL A 401 29.06 -33.13 -75.38
CA VAL A 401 28.04 -33.36 -74.33
C VAL A 401 28.43 -34.38 -73.23
N GLY A 402 28.35 -34.01 -71.94
CA GLY A 402 28.56 -34.82 -70.73
C GLY A 402 27.91 -34.21 -69.46
N PRO A 403 28.01 -34.84 -68.27
CA PRO A 403 27.52 -34.27 -67.00
C PRO A 403 28.22 -32.96 -66.64
N PRO A 404 27.65 -32.09 -65.78
CA PRO A 404 28.26 -30.82 -65.46
C PRO A 404 29.56 -30.98 -64.66
N GLY A 405 30.47 -30.00 -64.76
CA GLY A 405 31.62 -29.89 -63.88
C GLY A 405 31.22 -29.42 -62.47
N ALA A 406 32.17 -29.41 -61.53
CA ALA A 406 31.93 -28.83 -60.21
C ALA A 406 31.65 -27.31 -60.34
N PRO A 407 30.72 -26.74 -59.57
CA PRO A 407 30.58 -25.29 -59.44
C PRO A 407 31.89 -24.66 -58.96
N THR A 408 32.27 -23.51 -59.52
CA THR A 408 33.49 -22.80 -59.11
C THR A 408 33.23 -21.87 -57.93
N LYS A 409 34.27 -21.37 -57.24
CA LYS A 409 34.14 -20.30 -56.21
C LYS A 409 33.01 -20.50 -55.18
N VAL A 410 32.81 -21.74 -54.72
CA VAL A 410 31.82 -22.01 -53.66
C VAL A 410 32.30 -21.41 -52.35
N SER A 411 31.51 -20.51 -51.77
CA SER A 411 31.76 -19.86 -50.48
C SER A 411 30.46 -19.69 -49.70
N ALA A 412 30.57 -19.66 -48.38
CA ALA A 412 29.45 -19.42 -47.48
C ALA A 412 29.80 -18.28 -46.52
N VAL A 413 28.82 -17.39 -46.29
CA VAL A 413 28.91 -16.31 -45.30
C VAL A 413 27.80 -16.53 -44.27
N ALA A 414 28.16 -16.62 -43.00
CA ALA A 414 27.19 -16.74 -41.91
C ALA A 414 26.34 -15.46 -41.77
N GLY A 415 25.06 -15.65 -41.50
CA GLY A 415 24.13 -14.64 -41.00
C GLY A 415 23.47 -15.11 -39.69
N ASN A 416 22.46 -14.38 -39.23
CA ASN A 416 21.68 -14.78 -38.06
C ASN A 416 20.76 -15.96 -38.39
N ALA A 417 20.99 -17.11 -37.77
CA ALA A 417 20.28 -18.36 -38.03
C ALA A 417 20.24 -18.72 -39.53
N SER A 418 21.23 -18.25 -40.28
CA SER A 418 21.29 -18.39 -41.74
C SER A 418 22.71 -18.44 -42.26
N ALA A 419 22.84 -18.89 -43.50
CA ALA A 419 24.07 -18.77 -44.26
C ALA A 419 23.72 -18.40 -45.71
N HIS A 420 24.43 -17.41 -46.24
CA HIS A 420 24.37 -17.04 -47.66
C HIS A 420 25.46 -17.81 -48.40
N ILE A 421 25.06 -18.77 -49.24
CA ILE A 421 25.98 -19.58 -50.04
C ILE A 421 26.03 -19.01 -51.44
N THR A 422 27.23 -18.78 -51.97
CA THR A 422 27.46 -18.31 -53.35
C THR A 422 28.36 -19.27 -54.10
N TRP A 423 28.12 -19.44 -55.39
CA TRP A 423 28.97 -20.23 -56.27
C TRP A 423 29.02 -19.66 -57.68
N GLY A 424 30.14 -19.88 -58.36
CA GLY A 424 30.31 -19.64 -59.79
C GLY A 424 29.66 -20.73 -60.64
N ALA A 425 29.48 -20.43 -61.94
CA ALA A 425 28.92 -21.39 -62.89
C ALA A 425 29.73 -22.70 -62.92
N ALA A 426 29.01 -23.79 -63.14
CA ALA A 426 29.57 -25.10 -63.45
C ALA A 426 29.69 -25.20 -64.97
N ALA A 427 30.70 -25.90 -65.46
CA ALA A 427 30.82 -26.17 -66.89
C ALA A 427 29.67 -27.09 -67.31
N ALA A 428 28.87 -26.67 -68.30
CA ALA A 428 27.70 -27.43 -68.74
C ALA A 428 28.06 -28.66 -69.59
N HIS A 429 29.29 -28.72 -70.12
CA HIS A 429 29.79 -29.79 -70.98
C HIS A 429 28.74 -30.23 -72.00
N GLY A 430 28.30 -29.34 -72.89
CA GLY A 430 27.37 -29.65 -73.99
C GLY A 430 25.91 -30.01 -73.64
N SER A 431 25.51 -30.17 -72.37
CA SER A 431 24.09 -30.28 -71.98
C SER A 431 23.74 -29.21 -70.94
N ALA A 432 22.67 -28.46 -71.22
CA ALA A 432 22.24 -27.36 -70.35
C ALA A 432 22.01 -27.86 -68.91
N ILE A 433 22.65 -27.18 -67.95
CA ILE A 433 22.40 -27.39 -66.53
C ILE A 433 20.90 -27.13 -66.29
N THR A 434 20.25 -28.04 -65.58
CA THR A 434 18.82 -27.96 -65.24
C THR A 434 18.61 -27.41 -63.84
N LYS A 435 19.50 -27.73 -62.89
CA LYS A 435 19.46 -27.25 -61.51
C LYS A 435 20.82 -27.29 -60.81
N TYR A 436 20.90 -26.57 -59.69
CA TYR A 436 21.96 -26.73 -58.69
C TYR A 436 21.34 -27.30 -57.41
N VAL A 437 22.13 -28.07 -56.67
CA VAL A 437 21.73 -28.70 -55.42
C VAL A 437 22.72 -28.30 -54.33
N VAL A 438 22.21 -27.75 -53.23
CA VAL A 438 22.97 -27.35 -52.03
C VAL A 438 22.62 -28.27 -50.87
N GLU A 439 23.63 -28.76 -50.16
CA GLU A 439 23.50 -29.67 -49.02
C GLU A 439 24.42 -29.23 -47.87
N GLY A 440 24.12 -29.60 -46.63
CA GLY A 440 25.03 -29.41 -45.48
C GLY A 440 24.44 -28.76 -44.22
N ASP A 441 23.13 -28.48 -44.20
CA ASP A 441 22.38 -28.00 -43.03
C ASP A 441 21.89 -29.13 -42.10
N GLY A 442 22.01 -30.39 -42.53
CA GLY A 442 21.48 -31.56 -41.84
C GLY A 442 20.03 -31.90 -42.21
N GLY A 443 19.44 -31.17 -43.16
CA GLY A 443 18.12 -31.43 -43.72
C GLY A 443 18.16 -32.03 -45.13
N ALA A 444 17.03 -31.94 -45.83
CA ALA A 444 16.94 -32.36 -47.24
C ALA A 444 17.71 -31.38 -48.16
N PRO A 445 18.28 -31.87 -49.28
CA PRO A 445 18.98 -31.01 -50.23
C PRO A 445 18.09 -29.89 -50.79
N HIS A 446 18.64 -28.69 -50.92
CA HIS A 446 17.97 -27.54 -51.52
C HIS A 446 18.23 -27.50 -53.02
N GLU A 447 17.18 -27.60 -53.83
CA GLU A 447 17.28 -27.51 -55.29
C GLU A 447 16.93 -26.11 -55.79
N VAL A 448 17.79 -25.54 -56.62
CA VAL A 448 17.59 -24.20 -57.18
C VAL A 448 17.78 -24.22 -58.70
N GLY A 449 17.16 -23.25 -59.38
CA GLY A 449 17.13 -23.21 -60.83
C GLY A 449 18.53 -23.11 -61.47
N ALA A 450 18.65 -23.59 -62.71
CA ALA A 450 19.89 -23.61 -63.50
C ALA A 450 20.70 -22.30 -63.57
N LYS A 451 20.05 -21.14 -63.44
CA LYS A 451 20.68 -19.81 -63.50
C LYS A 451 21.01 -19.22 -62.13
N GLN A 452 20.54 -19.83 -61.05
CA GLN A 452 20.77 -19.33 -59.70
C GLN A 452 22.20 -19.64 -59.24
N ARG A 453 22.84 -18.67 -58.58
CA ARG A 453 24.25 -18.72 -58.15
C ARG A 453 24.45 -18.37 -56.67
N SER A 454 23.33 -18.23 -55.97
CA SER A 454 23.31 -18.02 -54.53
C SER A 454 22.07 -18.67 -53.91
N LEU A 455 22.16 -19.01 -52.64
CA LEU A 455 21.04 -19.50 -51.85
C LEU A 455 21.22 -19.04 -50.41
N ASP A 456 20.15 -18.51 -49.83
CA ASP A 456 20.06 -18.26 -48.39
C ASP A 456 19.45 -19.49 -47.72
N VAL A 457 20.26 -20.19 -46.93
CA VAL A 457 19.79 -21.27 -46.08
C VAL A 457 19.43 -20.66 -44.73
N THR A 458 18.19 -20.81 -44.31
CA THR A 458 17.65 -20.27 -43.05
C THR A 458 17.27 -21.41 -42.10
N GLY A 459 17.04 -21.09 -40.81
CA GLY A 459 16.73 -22.10 -39.79
C GLY A 459 17.96 -22.80 -39.21
N LEU A 460 19.16 -22.23 -39.40
CA LEU A 460 20.39 -22.72 -38.78
C LEU A 460 20.47 -22.33 -37.31
N THR A 461 21.17 -23.11 -36.50
CA THR A 461 21.39 -22.82 -35.08
C THR A 461 22.64 -21.96 -34.90
N ASN A 462 22.50 -20.79 -34.27
CA ASN A 462 23.65 -19.94 -33.96
C ASN A 462 24.63 -20.64 -32.99
N GLY A 463 25.93 -20.41 -33.17
CA GLY A 463 26.99 -21.06 -32.40
C GLY A 463 27.31 -22.50 -32.83
N LYS A 464 26.57 -23.08 -33.78
CA LYS A 464 26.87 -24.39 -34.38
C LYS A 464 27.63 -24.21 -35.70
N THR A 465 28.67 -25.01 -35.93
CA THR A 465 29.41 -25.02 -37.19
C THR A 465 28.67 -25.80 -38.27
N TYR A 466 28.57 -25.22 -39.46
CA TYR A 466 27.99 -25.82 -40.66
C TYR A 466 29.00 -25.81 -41.83
N THR A 467 28.93 -26.84 -42.68
CA THR A 467 29.73 -26.94 -43.90
C THR A 467 28.82 -27.31 -45.06
N PHE A 468 28.71 -26.42 -46.05
CA PHE A 468 27.85 -26.61 -47.21
C PHE A 468 28.60 -27.18 -48.41
N SER A 469 27.90 -27.88 -49.30
CA SER A 469 28.42 -28.31 -50.59
C SER A 469 27.41 -28.07 -51.71
N VAL A 470 27.90 -27.72 -52.90
CA VAL A 470 27.07 -27.42 -54.08
C VAL A 470 27.50 -28.32 -55.24
N HIS A 471 26.52 -28.85 -55.98
CA HIS A 471 26.75 -29.50 -57.28
C HIS A 471 25.70 -29.10 -58.32
N ALA A 472 26.03 -29.26 -59.60
CA ALA A 472 25.13 -28.98 -60.73
C ALA A 472 24.59 -30.28 -61.35
N VAL A 473 23.40 -30.23 -61.94
CA VAL A 473 22.74 -31.36 -62.60
C VAL A 473 22.33 -30.97 -64.02
N ASN A 474 22.54 -31.83 -65.01
CA ASN A 474 21.97 -31.70 -66.35
C ASN A 474 21.30 -33.03 -66.79
N ALA A 475 20.84 -33.11 -68.03
CA ALA A 475 20.18 -34.30 -68.57
C ALA A 475 21.08 -35.55 -68.63
N LYS A 476 22.40 -35.41 -68.41
CA LYS A 476 23.38 -36.52 -68.34
C LYS A 476 23.72 -36.92 -66.90
N GLY A 477 23.19 -36.24 -65.89
CA GLY A 477 23.33 -36.59 -64.48
C GLY A 477 23.92 -35.48 -63.62
N ALA A 478 24.24 -35.82 -62.37
CA ALA A 478 24.85 -34.92 -61.40
C ALA A 478 26.37 -34.82 -61.61
N GLY A 479 26.89 -33.60 -61.54
CA GLY A 479 28.32 -33.32 -61.48
C GLY A 479 28.92 -33.49 -60.08
N PRO A 480 30.24 -33.40 -59.93
CA PRO A 480 30.90 -33.50 -58.63
C PRO A 480 30.53 -32.34 -57.67
N LYS A 481 30.45 -32.67 -56.37
CA LYS A 481 30.22 -31.70 -55.29
C LYS A 481 31.46 -30.87 -55.01
N ARG A 482 31.25 -29.60 -54.65
CA ARG A 482 32.30 -28.72 -54.13
C ARG A 482 31.86 -28.11 -52.80
N ALA A 483 32.69 -28.30 -51.77
CA ALA A 483 32.45 -27.74 -50.44
C ALA A 483 32.74 -26.24 -50.40
N ALA A 484 31.97 -25.52 -49.58
CA ALA A 484 32.23 -24.17 -49.13
C ALA A 484 33.23 -24.15 -47.95
N ASN A 485 33.65 -22.96 -47.53
CA ASN A 485 34.27 -22.77 -46.22
C ASN A 485 33.25 -23.07 -45.09
N PRO A 486 33.70 -23.59 -43.92
CA PRO A 486 32.84 -23.74 -42.77
C PRO A 486 32.38 -22.37 -42.26
N VAL A 487 31.17 -22.32 -41.71
CA VAL A 487 30.55 -21.12 -41.15
C VAL A 487 29.90 -21.42 -39.81
N VAL A 488 29.90 -20.44 -38.91
CA VAL A 488 29.19 -20.49 -37.63
C VAL A 488 28.20 -19.33 -37.64
N PRO A 489 26.89 -19.56 -37.84
CA PRO A 489 25.87 -18.53 -37.68
C PRO A 489 25.96 -17.90 -36.28
N THR A 490 25.81 -16.58 -36.20
CA THR A 490 25.85 -15.84 -34.93
C THR A 490 24.79 -14.74 -34.93
N SER A 491 24.30 -14.39 -33.75
CA SER A 491 23.54 -13.15 -33.52
C SER A 491 24.36 -12.25 -32.62
N GLU A 492 24.50 -10.98 -33.00
CA GLU A 492 25.18 -10.01 -32.12
C GLU A 492 24.43 -9.83 -30.80
N VAL A 493 23.11 -10.03 -30.80
CA VAL A 493 22.24 -9.85 -29.62
C VAL A 493 21.99 -11.21 -28.94
N PRO A 494 22.24 -11.34 -27.63
CA PRO A 494 21.90 -12.53 -26.84
C PRO A 494 20.41 -12.74 -26.66
N ASP A 495 20.02 -13.95 -26.27
CA ASP A 495 18.68 -14.24 -25.77
C ASP A 495 18.45 -13.57 -24.41
N ALA A 496 17.21 -13.16 -24.14
CA ALA A 496 16.83 -12.67 -22.83
C ALA A 496 16.97 -13.79 -21.78
N PRO A 497 17.42 -13.48 -20.55
CA PRO A 497 17.30 -14.41 -19.43
C PRO A 497 15.85 -14.89 -19.27
N ALA A 498 15.66 -16.19 -19.05
CA ALA A 498 14.34 -16.78 -18.81
C ALA A 498 14.07 -16.94 -17.31
N SER A 499 12.83 -17.21 -16.91
CA SER A 499 12.46 -17.69 -15.57
C SER A 499 13.15 -17.01 -14.38
N VAL A 500 13.21 -15.67 -14.38
CA VAL A 500 13.74 -14.91 -13.25
C VAL A 500 12.81 -15.11 -12.05
N THR A 501 13.38 -15.48 -10.91
CA THR A 501 12.64 -15.66 -9.64
C THR A 501 13.21 -14.75 -8.58
N ALA A 502 12.35 -14.24 -7.71
CA ALA A 502 12.68 -13.39 -6.59
C ALA A 502 12.17 -14.02 -5.29
N ALA A 503 12.97 -13.98 -4.24
CA ALA A 503 12.59 -14.46 -2.92
C ALA A 503 12.99 -13.45 -1.85
N GLU A 504 12.02 -12.86 -1.15
CA GLU A 504 12.31 -12.03 0.02
C GLU A 504 12.77 -12.86 1.22
N GLN A 505 13.63 -12.26 2.05
CA GLN A 505 14.15 -12.82 3.28
C GLN A 505 13.67 -12.00 4.48
N LYS A 506 13.66 -12.61 5.67
CA LYS A 506 13.20 -11.97 6.92
C LYS A 506 14.05 -10.78 7.37
N ASP A 507 15.27 -10.65 6.86
CA ASP A 507 16.16 -9.53 7.15
C ASP A 507 15.91 -8.31 6.24
N GLY A 508 15.00 -8.43 5.26
CA GLY A 508 14.70 -7.40 4.27
C GLY A 508 15.49 -7.49 2.98
N SER A 509 16.37 -8.49 2.83
CA SER A 509 17.06 -8.76 1.56
C SER A 509 16.15 -9.48 0.56
N VAL A 510 16.48 -9.34 -0.73
CA VAL A 510 15.79 -10.07 -1.82
C VAL A 510 16.84 -10.81 -2.64
N VAL A 511 16.64 -12.12 -2.81
CA VAL A 511 17.53 -12.96 -3.63
C VAL A 511 16.86 -13.22 -4.97
N LEU A 512 17.57 -12.87 -6.04
CA LEU A 512 17.16 -13.11 -7.42
C LEU A 512 17.96 -14.26 -8.02
N ARG A 513 17.27 -15.12 -8.78
CA ARG A 513 17.86 -16.27 -9.46
C ARG A 513 17.31 -16.42 -10.87
N TRP A 514 18.18 -16.77 -11.81
CA TRP A 514 17.83 -17.08 -13.20
C TRP A 514 18.78 -18.15 -13.76
N PRO A 515 18.43 -18.87 -14.84
CA PRO A 515 19.35 -19.69 -15.62
C PRO A 515 20.29 -18.82 -16.47
N ALA A 516 21.43 -19.40 -16.90
CA ALA A 516 22.34 -18.70 -17.80
C ALA A 516 21.66 -18.42 -19.15
N ALA A 517 21.80 -17.19 -19.65
CA ALA A 517 21.27 -16.80 -20.96
C ALA A 517 22.11 -17.39 -22.10
N ASN A 518 21.46 -17.67 -23.23
CA ASN A 518 22.14 -18.11 -24.45
C ASN A 518 22.71 -16.89 -25.19
N GLY A 519 24.03 -16.86 -25.37
CA GLY A 519 24.72 -15.76 -26.05
C GLY A 519 24.76 -15.86 -27.58
N GLN A 520 24.06 -16.83 -28.19
CA GLN A 520 23.89 -16.96 -29.64
C GLN A 520 25.23 -17.01 -30.41
N GLY A 521 26.21 -17.73 -29.86
CA GLY A 521 27.58 -17.83 -30.36
C GLY A 521 28.61 -16.94 -29.65
N HIS A 522 28.15 -16.03 -28.79
CA HIS A 522 28.98 -15.15 -27.96
C HIS A 522 28.90 -15.53 -26.47
N LYS A 523 29.89 -15.13 -25.66
CA LYS A 523 29.93 -15.45 -24.23
C LYS A 523 29.17 -14.39 -23.45
N ILE A 524 28.27 -14.77 -22.54
CA ILE A 524 27.67 -13.82 -21.58
C ILE A 524 28.71 -13.44 -20.52
N VAL A 525 28.93 -12.14 -20.32
CA VAL A 525 29.93 -11.60 -19.40
C VAL A 525 29.33 -10.85 -18.21
N GLN A 526 28.08 -10.42 -18.31
CA GLN A 526 27.40 -9.66 -17.28
C GLN A 526 25.87 -9.79 -17.41
N TYR A 527 25.18 -9.68 -16.28
CA TYR A 527 23.74 -9.44 -16.20
C TYR A 527 23.47 -8.09 -15.56
N SER A 528 22.43 -7.39 -16.02
CA SER A 528 21.93 -6.18 -15.37
C SER A 528 20.49 -6.40 -14.89
N VAL A 529 20.19 -5.97 -13.68
CA VAL A 529 18.90 -6.13 -13.01
C VAL A 529 18.24 -4.78 -12.86
N ALA A 530 16.97 -4.69 -13.24
CA ALA A 530 16.12 -3.51 -13.11
C ALA A 530 14.80 -3.86 -12.40
N THR A 531 14.24 -2.89 -11.66
CA THR A 531 12.92 -3.00 -11.01
C THR A 531 11.80 -2.56 -11.95
N VAL A 532 10.66 -3.25 -11.92
CA VAL A 532 9.55 -2.99 -12.86
C VAL A 532 8.16 -2.82 -12.23
N SER A 533 8.03 -2.81 -10.90
CA SER A 533 6.75 -2.56 -10.21
C SER A 533 6.88 -1.81 -8.88
N GLY A 534 5.79 -1.13 -8.49
CA GLY A 534 5.37 -0.69 -7.14
C GLY A 534 6.26 0.27 -6.33
N GLY A 535 7.58 0.21 -6.47
CA GLY A 535 8.53 1.05 -5.75
C GLY A 535 9.25 2.07 -6.62
N ALA A 536 9.94 3.00 -5.96
CA ALA A 536 10.86 3.91 -6.65
C ALA A 536 11.92 3.09 -7.43
N PRO A 537 12.33 3.54 -8.62
CA PRO A 537 13.40 2.90 -9.37
C PRO A 537 14.64 2.77 -8.49
N VAL A 538 15.20 1.57 -8.43
CA VAL A 538 16.44 1.29 -7.72
C VAL A 538 17.57 1.37 -8.73
N ASP A 539 18.74 1.88 -8.30
CA ASP A 539 19.91 1.97 -9.18
C ASP A 539 20.18 0.62 -9.87
N PRO A 540 20.47 0.62 -11.19
CA PRO A 540 20.74 -0.60 -11.94
C PRO A 540 21.84 -1.42 -11.26
N MET A 541 21.54 -2.68 -10.95
CA MET A 541 22.50 -3.58 -10.32
C MET A 541 23.08 -4.50 -11.39
N THR A 542 24.36 -4.86 -11.25
CA THR A 542 25.03 -5.76 -12.20
C THR A 542 25.71 -6.91 -11.48
N THR A 543 25.70 -8.09 -12.09
CA THR A 543 26.39 -9.27 -11.58
C THR A 543 26.96 -10.10 -12.71
N LYS A 544 28.06 -10.83 -12.45
CA LYS A 544 28.60 -11.85 -13.36
C LYS A 544 28.03 -13.24 -13.10
N SER A 545 27.29 -13.38 -12.00
CA SER A 545 26.62 -14.61 -11.58
C SER A 545 25.17 -14.63 -12.06
N THR A 546 24.54 -15.80 -12.07
CA THR A 546 23.10 -15.96 -12.32
C THR A 546 22.27 -15.85 -11.04
N THR A 547 22.87 -15.32 -9.98
CA THR A 547 22.23 -14.99 -8.71
C THR A 547 22.68 -13.60 -8.28
N LEU A 548 21.74 -12.80 -7.77
CA LEU A 548 22.02 -11.49 -7.18
C LEU A 548 21.23 -11.35 -5.88
N THR A 549 21.91 -10.94 -4.81
CA THR A 549 21.27 -10.58 -3.55
C THR A 549 21.22 -9.06 -3.44
N ILE A 550 20.00 -8.52 -3.36
CA ILE A 550 19.74 -7.13 -3.03
C ILE A 550 19.79 -7.00 -1.51
N ALA A 551 20.72 -6.19 -1.01
CA ALA A 551 20.93 -6.01 0.43
C ALA A 551 19.74 -5.31 1.12
N PRO A 552 19.52 -5.55 2.43
CA PRO A 552 18.49 -4.86 3.20
C PRO A 552 18.59 -3.34 3.09
N GLY A 553 17.45 -2.66 3.12
CA GLY A 553 17.35 -1.19 3.04
C GLY A 553 17.58 -0.58 1.65
N LYS A 554 17.91 -1.38 0.62
CA LYS A 554 17.95 -0.94 -0.78
C LYS A 554 16.56 -0.86 -1.41
N LEU A 555 15.60 -1.57 -0.84
CA LEU A 555 14.21 -1.57 -1.23
C LEU A 555 13.38 -1.05 -0.06
N ALA A 556 12.32 -0.30 -0.35
CA ALA A 556 11.40 0.17 0.68
C ALA A 556 10.60 -1.00 1.24
N TYR A 557 10.59 -1.16 2.56
CA TYR A 557 9.83 -2.22 3.20
C TYR A 557 8.31 -2.01 3.03
N GLY A 558 7.56 -3.10 2.88
CA GLY A 558 6.11 -3.07 2.65
C GLY A 558 5.69 -2.66 1.24
N THR A 559 6.65 -2.35 0.37
CA THR A 559 6.40 -2.01 -1.04
C THR A 559 6.59 -3.25 -1.92
N GLN A 560 5.72 -3.44 -2.91
CA GLN A 560 5.79 -4.59 -3.82
C GLN A 560 6.79 -4.34 -4.95
N TYR A 561 7.71 -5.29 -5.18
CA TYR A 561 8.73 -5.24 -6.22
C TYR A 561 8.72 -6.49 -7.09
N ALA A 562 8.98 -6.30 -8.39
CA ALA A 562 9.32 -7.33 -9.36
C ALA A 562 10.53 -6.86 -10.17
N PHE A 563 11.31 -7.81 -10.69
CA PHE A 563 12.61 -7.54 -11.30
C PHE A 563 12.73 -8.16 -12.69
N THR A 564 13.37 -7.44 -13.61
CA THR A 564 13.79 -7.94 -14.92
C THR A 564 15.30 -8.00 -15.01
N VAL A 565 15.81 -8.93 -15.79
CA VAL A 565 17.25 -9.12 -16.01
C VAL A 565 17.57 -9.05 -17.51
N THR A 566 18.62 -8.33 -17.88
CA THR A 566 19.22 -8.36 -19.23
C THR A 566 20.58 -9.06 -19.17
N ALA A 567 20.96 -9.74 -20.25
CA ALA A 567 22.27 -10.35 -20.42
C ALA A 567 23.12 -9.51 -21.38
N VAL A 568 24.41 -9.38 -21.10
CA VAL A 568 25.39 -8.67 -21.92
C VAL A 568 26.48 -9.65 -22.35
N ASN A 569 26.78 -9.72 -23.65
CA ASN A 569 27.83 -10.59 -24.17
C ASN A 569 29.20 -9.91 -24.26
N ASP A 570 30.22 -10.68 -24.66
CA ASP A 570 31.61 -10.24 -24.81
C ASP A 570 31.83 -9.21 -25.93
N LYS A 571 30.82 -8.93 -26.75
CA LYS A 571 30.80 -7.85 -27.74
C LYS A 571 30.12 -6.58 -27.24
N GLY A 572 29.58 -6.60 -26.02
CA GLY A 572 28.89 -5.46 -25.41
C GLY A 572 27.42 -5.31 -25.82
N ALA A 573 26.88 -6.23 -26.62
CA ALA A 573 25.47 -6.22 -26.99
C ALA A 573 24.60 -6.74 -25.84
N SER A 574 23.45 -6.08 -25.63
CA SER A 574 22.50 -6.40 -24.58
C SER A 574 21.27 -7.12 -25.12
N SER A 575 20.83 -8.17 -24.43
CA SER A 575 19.56 -8.85 -24.73
C SER A 575 18.37 -7.92 -24.49
N LYS A 576 17.19 -8.33 -24.97
CA LYS A 576 15.92 -7.84 -24.41
C LYS A 576 15.86 -8.20 -22.92
N ALA A 577 15.08 -7.44 -22.15
CA ALA A 577 14.80 -7.77 -20.75
C ALA A 577 14.04 -9.10 -20.65
N SER A 578 14.32 -9.87 -19.60
CA SER A 578 13.50 -11.02 -19.22
C SER A 578 12.04 -10.60 -18.96
N PRO A 579 11.09 -11.54 -18.99
CA PRO A 579 9.84 -11.36 -18.27
C PRO A 579 10.11 -10.99 -16.79
N PRO A 580 9.26 -10.18 -16.16
CA PRO A 580 9.41 -9.85 -14.74
C PRO A 580 9.36 -11.10 -13.86
N SER A 581 10.11 -11.08 -12.76
CA SER A 581 10.01 -12.09 -11.72
C SER A 581 8.63 -12.09 -11.06
N ASN A 582 8.37 -13.09 -10.21
CA ASN A 582 7.29 -13.00 -9.23
C ASN A 582 7.46 -11.74 -8.37
N SER A 583 6.33 -11.23 -7.86
CA SER A 583 6.33 -10.09 -6.93
C SER A 583 6.79 -10.52 -5.54
N VAL A 584 7.56 -9.64 -4.90
CA VAL A 584 8.03 -9.79 -3.52
C VAL A 584 7.75 -8.51 -2.75
N VAL A 585 7.50 -8.61 -1.45
CA VAL A 585 7.32 -7.46 -0.57
C VAL A 585 8.39 -7.51 0.51
N PRO A 586 9.51 -6.77 0.37
CA PRO A 586 10.58 -6.77 1.35
C PRO A 586 10.04 -6.39 2.74
N TYR A 587 10.45 -7.15 3.74
CA TYR A 587 10.05 -6.91 5.13
C TYR A 587 11.17 -7.27 6.08
N THR A 588 11.20 -6.61 7.24
CA THR A 588 12.13 -6.91 8.31
C THR A 588 11.47 -6.73 9.66
N VAL A 589 12.21 -6.93 10.75
CA VAL A 589 11.70 -6.72 12.11
C VAL A 589 11.22 -5.27 12.30
N PRO A 590 10.23 -5.01 13.19
CA PRO A 590 9.75 -3.65 13.41
C PRO A 590 10.84 -2.73 13.97
N GLU A 591 10.65 -1.42 13.89
CA GLU A 591 11.50 -0.47 14.62
C GLU A 591 11.30 -0.56 16.15
N ALA A 592 12.22 0.03 16.91
CA ALA A 592 12.01 0.23 18.33
C ALA A 592 10.79 1.15 18.56
N PRO A 593 9.90 0.84 19.52
CA PRO A 593 8.79 1.72 19.88
C PRO A 593 9.28 3.12 20.26
N LYS A 594 8.59 4.16 19.79
CA LYS A 594 8.93 5.55 20.09
C LYS A 594 8.11 6.07 21.28
N GLY A 595 8.58 7.13 21.93
CA GLY A 595 7.84 7.78 23.02
C GLY A 595 7.59 6.87 24.23
N LEU A 596 8.49 5.94 24.53
CA LEU A 596 8.37 5.09 25.72
C LEU A 596 8.37 5.95 26.99
N SER A 597 7.29 5.83 27.78
CA SER A 597 7.10 6.49 29.06
C SER A 597 6.81 5.44 30.12
N ALA A 598 7.64 5.38 31.14
CA ALA A 598 7.43 4.56 32.32
C ALA A 598 7.20 5.51 33.52
N GLN A 599 6.05 5.37 34.17
CA GLN A 599 5.59 6.29 35.21
C GLN A 599 5.25 5.54 36.50
N THR A 600 5.53 6.19 37.63
CA THR A 600 5.02 5.76 38.94
C THR A 600 3.50 5.85 38.94
N VAL A 601 2.82 4.85 39.50
CA VAL A 601 1.38 4.90 39.76
C VAL A 601 1.11 4.83 41.26
N ASP A 602 0.02 5.46 41.70
CA ASP A 602 -0.43 5.40 43.08
C ASP A 602 -1.07 4.03 43.39
N ALA A 603 -0.26 2.98 43.34
CA ALA A 603 -0.62 1.61 43.67
C ALA A 603 0.63 0.84 44.14
N LYS A 604 0.47 -0.03 45.14
CA LYS A 604 1.57 -0.73 45.79
C LYS A 604 2.36 -1.59 44.80
N GLY A 605 3.66 -1.32 44.69
CA GLY A 605 4.59 -2.08 43.85
C GLY A 605 4.23 -2.11 42.37
N ALA A 606 3.58 -1.06 41.87
CA ALA A 606 3.11 -0.97 40.48
C ALA A 606 3.74 0.19 39.70
N ILE A 607 3.84 0.01 38.38
CA ILE A 607 4.25 1.05 37.42
C ILE A 607 3.33 1.00 36.20
N SER A 608 3.17 2.12 35.49
CA SER A 608 2.51 2.18 34.18
C SER A 608 3.53 2.42 33.09
N VAL A 609 3.42 1.67 31.99
CA VAL A 609 4.29 1.78 30.83
C VAL A 609 3.42 2.07 29.61
N ALA A 610 3.76 3.10 28.84
CA ALA A 610 3.08 3.46 27.60
C ALA A 610 4.10 3.81 26.50
N TRP A 611 3.73 3.56 25.25
CA TRP A 611 4.57 3.84 24.08
C TRP A 611 3.70 4.25 22.88
N GLN A 612 4.34 4.77 21.83
CA GLN A 612 3.71 4.97 20.53
C GLN A 612 3.87 3.71 19.67
N PRO A 613 2.94 3.45 18.73
CA PRO A 613 3.09 2.37 17.76
C PRO A 613 4.45 2.43 17.05
N ALA A 614 5.05 1.27 16.83
CA ALA A 614 6.30 1.17 16.10
C ALA A 614 6.02 1.07 14.60
N VAL A 615 6.99 1.42 13.76
CA VAL A 615 6.91 1.17 12.32
C VAL A 615 7.06 -0.33 12.09
N ASP A 616 6.14 -0.90 11.32
CA ASP A 616 5.98 -2.35 11.17
C ASP A 616 6.93 -2.99 10.14
N ASN A 617 7.59 -2.15 9.33
CA ASN A 617 8.51 -2.53 8.25
C ASN A 617 7.94 -3.61 7.31
N GLY A 618 6.68 -3.45 6.89
CA GLY A 618 6.07 -4.24 5.82
C GLY A 618 5.36 -5.53 6.27
N ARG A 619 5.36 -5.82 7.57
CA ARG A 619 4.52 -6.86 8.19
C ARG A 619 3.93 -6.34 9.48
N LYS A 620 2.61 -6.46 9.61
CA LYS A 620 1.84 -6.03 10.77
C LYS A 620 2.48 -6.50 12.09
N ILE A 621 2.58 -5.58 13.04
CA ILE A 621 2.99 -5.90 14.42
C ILE A 621 1.92 -6.80 15.05
N THR A 622 2.33 -7.96 15.53
CA THR A 622 1.45 -8.96 16.16
C THR A 622 1.34 -8.75 17.66
N LYS A 623 2.42 -8.31 18.31
CA LYS A 623 2.49 -8.04 19.75
C LYS A 623 3.64 -7.10 20.13
N TYR A 624 3.59 -6.59 21.35
CA TYR A 624 4.73 -5.98 22.05
C TYR A 624 5.16 -6.88 23.20
N VAL A 625 6.46 -7.05 23.39
CA VAL A 625 7.03 -7.73 24.56
C VAL A 625 7.56 -6.67 25.52
N VAL A 626 6.90 -6.52 26.66
CA VAL A 626 7.28 -5.59 27.72
C VAL A 626 8.06 -6.37 28.77
N THR A 627 9.31 -6.01 29.01
CA THR A 627 10.14 -6.60 30.07
C THR A 627 10.37 -5.57 31.17
N ALA A 628 9.95 -5.87 32.39
CA ALA A 628 10.11 -4.99 33.54
C ALA A 628 10.62 -5.77 34.76
N GLY A 629 11.71 -5.29 35.37
CA GLY A 629 12.27 -5.93 36.58
C GLY A 629 12.60 -7.42 36.39
N GLY A 630 13.02 -7.81 35.17
CA GLY A 630 13.35 -9.19 34.80
C GLY A 630 12.14 -10.07 34.42
N LYS A 631 10.90 -9.56 34.46
CA LYS A 631 9.69 -10.27 34.02
C LYS A 631 9.26 -9.80 32.64
N SER A 632 8.87 -10.70 31.75
CA SER A 632 8.35 -10.37 30.42
C SER A 632 6.84 -10.62 30.32
N GLN A 633 6.13 -9.73 29.63
CA GLN A 633 4.71 -9.82 29.36
C GLN A 633 4.43 -9.42 27.91
N ASP A 634 3.61 -10.23 27.22
CA ASP A 634 3.12 -9.92 25.88
C ASP A 634 1.88 -9.00 25.96
N VAL A 635 1.83 -7.99 25.09
CA VAL A 635 0.74 -7.03 24.96
C VAL A 635 0.27 -6.99 23.51
N THR A 636 -1.01 -7.28 23.26
CA THR A 636 -1.62 -7.33 21.93
C THR A 636 -2.70 -6.25 21.79
N GLY A 637 -2.76 -5.57 20.64
CA GLY A 637 -3.79 -4.56 20.34
C GLY A 637 -3.76 -3.27 21.18
N ALA A 638 -2.78 -3.10 22.06
CA ALA A 638 -2.63 -1.93 22.93
C ALA A 638 -1.17 -1.44 22.96
N THR A 639 -0.98 -0.15 23.31
CA THR A 639 0.35 0.48 23.46
C THR A 639 0.62 0.95 24.89
N SER A 640 -0.02 0.32 25.87
CA SER A 640 0.20 0.58 27.29
C SER A 640 -0.12 -0.63 28.15
N VAL A 641 0.56 -0.76 29.29
CA VAL A 641 0.30 -1.79 30.30
C VAL A 641 0.67 -1.29 31.70
N THR A 642 -0.12 -1.67 32.71
CA THR A 642 0.25 -1.51 34.12
C THR A 642 0.81 -2.82 34.65
N LEU A 643 1.98 -2.75 35.27
CA LEU A 643 2.70 -3.91 35.80
C LEU A 643 2.81 -3.80 37.32
N THR A 644 2.74 -4.94 38.02
CA THR A 644 2.71 -4.99 39.49
C THR A 644 3.71 -6.00 40.05
N GLY A 645 3.98 -5.91 41.35
CA GLY A 645 4.76 -6.91 42.10
C GLY A 645 6.27 -6.66 42.08
N PHE A 646 6.68 -5.38 42.11
CA PHE A 646 8.09 -4.97 42.16
C PHE A 646 8.59 -4.57 43.56
N GLY A 647 7.72 -4.63 44.59
CA GLY A 647 8.03 -4.12 45.92
C GLY A 647 7.99 -2.59 46.01
N ASN A 648 8.23 -2.05 47.21
CA ASN A 648 8.15 -0.61 47.48
C ASN A 648 9.49 0.08 47.21
N GLY A 649 9.45 1.29 46.63
CA GLY A 649 10.64 2.11 46.37
C GLY A 649 11.64 1.51 45.38
N ALA A 650 11.30 0.40 44.73
CA ALA A 650 12.13 -0.27 43.74
C ALA A 650 12.22 0.55 42.45
N THR A 651 13.44 0.71 41.93
CA THR A 651 13.68 1.19 40.57
C THR A 651 13.52 0.03 39.61
N VAL A 652 12.53 0.12 38.72
CA VAL A 652 12.18 -0.91 37.76
C VAL A 652 12.69 -0.47 36.39
N GLN A 653 13.67 -1.21 35.86
CA GLN A 653 14.11 -1.07 34.48
C GLN A 653 13.06 -1.70 33.56
N VAL A 654 12.69 -0.99 32.51
CA VAL A 654 11.65 -1.38 31.55
C VAL A 654 12.25 -1.39 30.15
N SER A 655 11.95 -2.42 29.37
CA SER A 655 12.18 -2.43 27.94
C SER A 655 10.93 -2.89 27.18
N VAL A 656 10.69 -2.32 26.01
CA VAL A 656 9.57 -2.69 25.13
C VAL A 656 10.10 -2.91 23.74
N LYS A 657 9.83 -4.09 23.17
CA LYS A 657 10.12 -4.41 21.76
C LYS A 657 8.83 -4.77 21.03
N ALA A 658 8.74 -4.37 19.76
CA ALA A 658 7.66 -4.76 18.86
C ALA A 658 8.03 -6.06 18.12
N VAL A 659 7.02 -6.88 17.79
CA VAL A 659 7.21 -8.17 17.13
C VAL A 659 6.31 -8.26 15.90
N ASN A 660 6.85 -8.70 14.77
CA ASN A 660 6.10 -9.06 13.57
C ASN A 660 6.53 -10.43 13.05
N ALA A 661 6.13 -10.79 11.82
CA ALA A 661 6.46 -12.08 11.20
C ALA A 661 7.97 -12.32 10.95
N ALA A 662 8.80 -11.25 10.86
CA ALA A 662 10.25 -11.38 10.78
C ALA A 662 10.88 -11.72 12.14
N GLY A 663 10.24 -11.30 13.23
CA GLY A 663 10.66 -11.57 14.60
C GLY A 663 10.67 -10.32 15.47
N ASP A 664 11.59 -10.31 16.42
CA ASP A 664 11.72 -9.28 17.45
C ASP A 664 12.49 -8.06 16.93
N GLY A 665 11.87 -6.88 17.00
CA GLY A 665 12.54 -5.60 16.78
C GLY A 665 13.46 -5.20 17.94
N PRO A 666 14.28 -4.15 17.76
CA PRO A 666 15.07 -3.58 18.86
C PRO A 666 14.17 -3.04 19.96
N ALA A 667 14.68 -3.05 21.19
CA ALA A 667 13.93 -2.57 22.36
C ALA A 667 14.13 -1.07 22.60
N ALA A 668 13.07 -0.38 22.99
CA ALA A 668 13.16 0.89 23.67
C ALA A 668 13.31 0.64 25.17
N SER A 669 14.12 1.44 25.87
CA SER A 669 14.40 1.28 27.30
C SER A 669 14.01 2.52 28.10
N GLY A 670 13.55 2.30 29.33
CA GLY A 670 13.20 3.34 30.28
C GLY A 670 13.26 2.81 31.71
N SER A 671 12.95 3.66 32.68
CA SER A 671 12.85 3.24 34.08
C SER A 671 11.77 4.01 34.81
N ALA A 672 11.16 3.36 35.79
CA ALA A 672 10.24 3.99 36.72
C ALA A 672 10.54 3.54 38.14
N LYS A 673 10.20 4.36 39.12
CA LYS A 673 10.30 3.98 40.53
C LYS A 673 8.92 3.69 41.07
N THR A 674 8.75 2.59 41.79
CA THR A 674 7.51 2.32 42.53
C THR A 674 7.38 3.27 43.72
N ILE A 675 6.15 3.48 44.19
CA ILE A 675 5.90 4.24 45.42
C ILE A 675 6.65 3.63 46.61
N ASN A 676 7.12 4.46 47.53
CA ASN A 676 7.76 4.00 48.77
C ASN A 676 6.96 4.42 50.00
N VAL A 677 7.23 3.80 51.15
CA VAL A 677 6.68 4.23 52.44
C VAL A 677 7.02 5.71 52.66
N PRO A 678 6.12 6.53 53.25
CA PRO A 678 6.40 7.94 53.49
C PRO A 678 7.65 8.12 54.36
N VAL A 679 8.39 9.20 54.15
CA VAL A 679 9.50 9.58 55.03
C VAL A 679 9.08 10.77 55.86
N ILE A 680 9.21 10.65 57.18
CA ILE A 680 8.94 11.73 58.12
C ILE A 680 10.25 12.38 58.54
N THR A 681 10.37 13.68 58.28
CA THR A 681 11.44 14.51 58.84
C THR A 681 10.84 15.39 59.93
N HIS A 682 11.29 15.22 61.16
CA HIS A 682 10.68 15.82 62.34
C HIS A 682 11.68 16.67 63.09
N GLY A 683 11.19 17.77 63.66
CA GLY A 683 11.94 18.60 64.60
C GLY A 683 11.61 18.23 66.04
N THR A 684 12.22 18.94 66.98
CA THR A 684 11.94 18.77 68.39
C THR A 684 10.55 19.30 68.71
N ALA A 685 9.67 18.44 69.22
CA ALA A 685 8.35 18.85 69.71
C ALA A 685 8.49 19.70 70.98
N SER A 686 7.62 20.69 71.13
CA SER A 686 7.67 21.63 72.26
C SER A 686 6.28 22.01 72.73
N ALA A 687 6.21 22.54 73.95
CA ALA A 687 4.97 23.14 74.45
C ALA A 687 4.59 24.37 73.61
N SER A 688 3.30 24.55 73.36
CA SER A 688 2.76 25.71 72.64
C SER A 688 1.68 26.37 73.47
N GLY A 689 2.10 27.25 74.39
CA GLY A 689 1.24 27.69 75.49
C GLY A 689 1.01 26.56 76.50
N PHE A 690 -0.06 26.66 77.28
CA PHE A 690 -0.28 25.79 78.44
C PHE A 690 -1.17 24.58 78.15
N ASN A 691 -1.93 24.61 77.06
CA ASN A 691 -2.95 23.62 76.75
C ASN A 691 -2.76 22.97 75.37
N ALA A 692 -1.55 23.04 74.82
CA ALA A 692 -1.24 22.52 73.52
C ALA A 692 0.24 22.17 73.39
N ILE A 693 0.54 21.28 72.44
CA ILE A 693 1.89 20.96 72.01
C ILE A 693 2.02 21.33 70.54
N ASN A 694 3.19 21.84 70.16
CA ASN A 694 3.58 22.00 68.76
C ASN A 694 4.46 20.81 68.36
N VAL A 695 4.07 20.14 67.28
CA VAL A 695 4.77 18.96 66.76
C VAL A 695 5.22 19.29 65.33
N PRO A 696 6.44 19.85 65.15
CA PRO A 696 6.94 20.22 63.83
C PRO A 696 7.46 18.98 63.09
N PHE A 697 6.91 18.72 61.90
CA PHE A 697 7.44 17.71 60.99
C PHE A 697 7.00 18.00 59.55
N THR A 698 7.64 17.35 58.58
CA THR A 698 7.22 17.34 57.18
C THR A 698 7.21 15.89 56.69
N VAL A 699 6.42 15.62 55.66
CA VAL A 699 6.29 14.28 55.08
C VAL A 699 6.60 14.34 53.59
N ASN A 700 7.54 13.51 53.14
CA ASN A 700 7.70 13.17 51.74
C ASN A 700 6.87 11.91 51.45
N GLY A 701 5.81 12.07 50.66
CA GLY A 701 4.90 10.97 50.29
C GLY A 701 5.47 9.94 49.31
N ASN A 702 6.69 10.15 48.80
CA ASN A 702 7.41 9.25 47.90
C ASN A 702 6.57 8.76 46.71
N GLY A 703 5.90 9.70 46.04
CA GLY A 703 5.11 9.45 44.82
C GLY A 703 3.69 8.92 45.07
N SER A 704 3.21 8.89 46.31
CA SER A 704 1.86 8.44 46.67
C SER A 704 1.15 9.44 47.59
N ALA A 705 -0.17 9.52 47.47
CA ALA A 705 -0.99 10.36 48.35
C ALA A 705 -0.86 9.91 49.80
N THR A 706 -0.59 10.85 50.71
CA THR A 706 -0.24 10.54 52.10
C THR A 706 -1.22 11.18 53.07
N SER A 707 -1.65 10.39 54.05
CA SER A 707 -2.49 10.81 55.18
C SER A 707 -1.69 10.78 56.48
N CYS A 708 -1.96 11.68 57.41
CA CYS A 708 -1.26 11.73 58.69
C CYS A 708 -2.23 11.73 59.86
N THR A 709 -1.83 11.06 60.93
CA THR A 709 -2.59 10.95 62.19
C THR A 709 -1.69 11.17 63.39
N ILE A 710 -2.25 11.65 64.49
CA ILE A 710 -1.59 11.75 65.79
C ILE A 710 -2.40 11.02 66.86
N SER A 711 -1.75 10.15 67.62
CA SER A 711 -2.26 9.53 68.84
C SER A 711 -1.59 10.16 70.06
N LEU A 712 -2.34 10.33 71.15
CA LEU A 712 -1.85 10.83 72.43
C LEU A 712 -2.07 9.78 73.52
N ASN A 713 -1.04 9.48 74.30
CA ASN A 713 -1.08 8.52 75.42
C ASN A 713 -1.67 7.15 75.06
N GLY A 714 -1.50 6.70 73.80
CA GLY A 714 -2.05 5.43 73.30
C GLY A 714 -3.55 5.46 72.94
N ALA A 715 -4.21 6.63 72.99
CA ALA A 715 -5.59 6.79 72.56
C ALA A 715 -5.76 6.62 71.04
N ALA A 716 -7.00 6.46 70.58
CA ALA A 716 -7.31 6.36 69.15
C ALA A 716 -6.71 7.53 68.35
N ALA A 717 -6.05 7.22 67.23
CA ALA A 717 -5.38 8.21 66.41
C ALA A 717 -6.39 9.12 65.69
N GLY A 718 -6.21 10.43 65.79
CA GLY A 718 -7.01 11.43 65.07
C GLY A 718 -6.26 11.99 63.86
N SER A 719 -6.99 12.53 62.88
CA SER A 719 -6.39 13.21 61.72
C SER A 719 -5.47 14.36 62.14
N PHE A 720 -4.34 14.53 61.45
CA PHE A 720 -3.37 15.57 61.70
C PHE A 720 -2.75 16.08 60.38
N PRO A 721 -2.37 17.37 60.25
CA PRO A 721 -1.71 17.87 59.06
C PRO A 721 -0.37 17.17 58.82
N CYS A 722 -0.09 16.80 57.56
CA CYS A 722 1.20 16.20 57.18
C CYS A 722 2.38 17.20 57.13
N THR A 723 2.13 18.47 57.46
CA THR A 723 3.12 19.55 57.58
C THR A 723 3.47 19.86 59.04
N GLY A 724 3.04 18.99 59.98
CA GLY A 724 3.12 19.28 61.40
C GLY A 724 2.14 20.36 61.84
N GLY A 725 2.15 20.66 63.14
CA GLY A 725 1.33 21.75 63.67
C GLY A 725 1.01 21.63 65.15
N LYS A 726 0.01 22.40 65.57
CA LYS A 726 -0.42 22.51 66.96
C LYS A 726 -1.54 21.52 67.28
N LYS A 727 -1.36 20.71 68.32
CA LYS A 727 -2.43 19.89 68.93
C LYS A 727 -2.91 20.58 70.21
N SER A 728 -4.12 21.11 70.18
CA SER A 728 -4.73 21.90 71.26
C SER A 728 -5.75 21.09 72.08
N GLY A 729 -6.23 21.67 73.18
CA GLY A 729 -7.22 21.04 74.07
C GLY A 729 -6.59 20.05 75.06
N LEU A 730 -5.31 20.21 75.32
CA LEU A 730 -4.54 19.39 76.26
C LEU A 730 -4.57 20.01 77.65
N TRP A 731 -4.37 19.18 78.66
CA TRP A 731 -4.34 19.58 80.06
C TRP A 731 -2.97 20.20 80.42
N PRO A 732 -2.92 21.28 81.21
CA PRO A 732 -1.68 21.81 81.75
C PRO A 732 -0.95 20.84 82.68
N ALA A 733 0.34 21.09 82.94
CA ALA A 733 1.19 20.31 83.85
C ALA A 733 1.15 18.78 83.62
N THR A 734 0.85 18.34 82.39
CA THR A 734 0.62 16.94 82.05
C THR A 734 1.64 16.51 81.01
N LYS A 735 2.28 15.36 81.24
CA LYS A 735 3.16 14.74 80.24
C LYS A 735 2.31 14.00 79.21
N TYR A 736 2.42 14.40 77.95
CA TYR A 736 1.78 13.72 76.83
C TYR A 736 2.83 12.95 76.04
N SER A 737 2.69 11.63 75.96
CA SER A 737 3.34 10.85 74.92
C SER A 737 2.51 10.93 73.65
N PHE A 738 3.17 11.05 72.50
CA PHE A 738 2.49 11.12 71.22
C PHE A 738 3.17 10.21 70.21
N THR A 739 2.37 9.72 69.26
CA THR A 739 2.85 9.01 68.07
C THR A 739 2.21 9.66 66.86
N VAL A 740 3.05 10.13 65.93
CA VAL A 740 2.60 10.59 64.63
C VAL A 740 2.85 9.47 63.63
N THR A 741 1.84 9.17 62.83
CA THR A 741 1.91 8.16 61.77
C THR A 741 1.51 8.79 60.44
N ALA A 742 2.36 8.67 59.43
CA ALA A 742 2.08 9.02 58.05
C ALA A 742 1.89 7.73 57.23
N SER A 743 0.79 7.64 56.48
CA SER A 743 0.41 6.42 55.74
C SER A 743 0.06 6.75 54.29
N ASN A 744 0.58 5.94 53.37
CA ASN A 744 0.23 5.93 51.96
C ASN A 744 -0.04 4.48 51.49
N LYS A 745 -0.26 4.26 50.19
CA LYS A 745 -0.54 2.91 49.66
C LYS A 745 0.62 1.92 49.77
N ALA A 746 1.85 2.39 49.95
CA ALA A 746 3.03 1.54 50.14
C ALA A 746 3.14 1.04 51.58
N GLY A 747 2.70 1.84 52.55
CA GLY A 747 2.74 1.53 53.98
C GLY A 747 2.77 2.79 54.84
N SER A 748 3.24 2.64 56.08
CA SER A 748 3.26 3.73 57.07
C SER A 748 4.64 3.91 57.71
N ALA A 749 4.98 5.15 58.02
CA ALA A 749 6.10 5.51 58.87
C ALA A 749 5.57 6.24 60.11
N SER A 750 6.27 6.09 61.23
CA SER A 750 5.88 6.75 62.47
C SER A 750 7.08 7.22 63.27
N PHE A 751 6.90 8.31 64.01
CA PHE A 751 7.81 8.71 65.06
C PHE A 751 7.02 8.99 66.34
N ALA A 752 7.69 8.81 67.47
CA ALA A 752 7.11 9.05 68.78
C ALA A 752 7.94 10.06 69.55
N GLY A 753 7.28 10.77 70.45
CA GLY A 753 7.93 11.70 71.35
C GLY A 753 7.09 11.94 72.59
N SER A 754 7.59 12.79 73.49
CA SER A 754 6.80 13.25 74.62
C SER A 754 7.08 14.70 74.92
N VAL A 755 6.03 15.46 75.25
CA VAL A 755 6.13 16.86 75.68
C VAL A 755 5.31 17.01 76.96
N THR A 756 5.89 17.69 77.94
CA THR A 756 5.18 18.11 79.15
C THR A 756 4.63 19.51 78.92
N THR A 757 3.32 19.69 79.07
CA THR A 757 2.73 21.02 79.03
C THR A 757 3.18 21.83 80.26
N PRO A 758 3.47 23.13 80.12
CA PRO A 758 3.90 23.95 81.23
C PRO A 758 2.85 23.98 82.32
N THR A 759 3.29 24.08 83.57
CA THR A 759 2.40 24.35 84.69
C THR A 759 1.83 25.76 84.53
N VAL A 760 0.51 25.89 84.65
CA VAL A 760 -0.11 27.22 84.74
C VAL A 760 -0.03 27.67 86.19
N THR A 761 0.63 28.80 86.42
CA THR A 761 0.67 29.45 87.72
C THR A 761 -0.21 30.69 87.73
N GLY A 762 -1.11 30.76 88.69
CA GLY A 762 -2.04 31.86 88.90
C GLY A 762 -1.84 32.54 90.24
N THR A 763 -2.45 33.69 90.43
CA THR A 763 -2.50 34.36 91.74
C THR A 763 -3.94 34.45 92.18
N VAL A 764 -4.29 33.80 93.29
CA VAL A 764 -5.62 34.02 93.89
C VAL A 764 -5.60 35.37 94.58
N VAL A 765 -6.51 36.26 94.19
CA VAL A 765 -6.69 37.58 94.79
C VAL A 765 -8.09 37.68 95.37
N CYS A 766 -8.16 37.97 96.67
CA CYS A 766 -9.40 38.27 97.36
C CYS A 766 -9.65 39.79 97.30
N ASN A 767 -10.62 40.23 96.48
CA ASN A 767 -10.85 41.66 96.24
C ASN A 767 -11.99 42.29 97.06
N ASN A 768 -12.83 41.50 97.73
CA ASN A 768 -13.89 42.02 98.60
C ASN A 768 -14.08 41.10 99.82
N ASP A 769 -14.23 41.71 100.99
CA ASP A 769 -14.35 41.05 102.30
C ASP A 769 -15.54 40.08 102.43
N SER A 770 -16.53 40.17 101.52
CA SER A 770 -17.79 39.43 101.61
C SER A 770 -17.68 37.94 101.20
N TYR A 771 -16.73 37.58 100.33
CA TYR A 771 -16.67 36.25 99.72
C TYR A 771 -15.47 35.40 100.15
N CYS A 772 -14.54 35.96 100.92
CA CYS A 772 -13.36 35.26 101.43
C CYS A 772 -13.50 34.77 102.88
N GLY A 773 -14.74 34.68 103.36
CA GLY A 773 -15.08 34.12 104.66
C GLY A 773 -14.70 35.05 105.82
N HIS A 774 -15.60 35.97 106.19
CA HIS A 774 -15.56 36.60 107.50
C HIS A 774 -16.54 35.85 108.43
N GLY A 775 -15.98 35.15 109.41
CA GLY A 775 -16.75 34.47 110.47
C GLY A 775 -15.96 34.09 111.72
N SER A 776 -14.63 34.09 111.68
CA SER A 776 -13.79 34.01 112.88
C SER A 776 -12.42 34.62 112.57
N THR A 777 -11.60 34.86 113.61
CA THR A 777 -10.27 35.52 113.59
C THR A 777 -9.19 34.83 112.72
N THR A 778 -9.59 33.91 111.84
CA THR A 778 -8.82 33.16 110.86
C THR A 778 -9.35 33.35 109.44
N GLY A 779 -9.90 34.53 109.14
CA GLY A 779 -10.41 34.89 107.81
C GLY A 779 -9.32 34.84 106.74
N GLY A 780 -9.42 33.86 105.85
CA GLY A 780 -8.50 33.68 104.76
C GLY A 780 -8.89 32.55 103.80
N ILE A 781 -8.18 32.44 102.69
CA ILE A 781 -8.34 31.31 101.77
C ILE A 781 -7.92 30.04 102.51
N TRP A 782 -8.89 29.18 102.82
CA TRP A 782 -8.66 27.92 103.53
C TRP A 782 -7.94 26.92 102.63
N VAL A 783 -6.85 26.34 103.12
CA VAL A 783 -6.05 25.35 102.40
C VAL A 783 -6.15 24.00 103.10
N TYR A 784 -6.32 22.92 102.31
CA TYR A 784 -6.57 21.56 102.80
C TYR A 784 -5.47 20.60 102.36
N PRO A 785 -5.12 19.57 103.16
CA PRO A 785 -4.03 18.66 102.84
C PRO A 785 -4.37 17.57 101.82
N SER A 786 -5.63 17.44 101.41
CA SER A 786 -6.05 16.49 100.38
C SER A 786 -7.24 17.01 99.54
N PRO A 787 -7.49 16.46 98.34
CA PRO A 787 -8.64 16.83 97.49
C PRO A 787 -10.01 16.40 98.06
N ASN A 788 -10.06 15.37 98.91
CA ASN A 788 -11.30 14.85 99.48
C ASN A 788 -11.68 15.68 100.71
N GLN A 789 -12.80 16.39 100.64
CA GLN A 789 -13.21 17.41 101.62
C GLN A 789 -14.09 16.84 102.74
N THR A 790 -13.74 17.18 103.98
CA THR A 790 -14.67 17.24 105.14
C THR A 790 -14.31 18.49 105.96
N SER A 791 -15.30 19.29 106.35
CA SER A 791 -15.12 20.48 107.20
C SER A 791 -14.35 20.12 108.48
N GLY A 792 -13.29 20.87 108.83
CA GLY A 792 -12.49 20.64 110.04
C GLY A 792 -11.10 20.04 109.85
N THR A 793 -10.61 19.92 108.61
CA THR A 793 -9.24 19.44 108.28
C THR A 793 -8.37 20.51 107.61
N GLU A 794 -8.67 21.78 107.88
CA GLU A 794 -7.95 22.93 107.35
C GLU A 794 -6.53 22.99 107.95
N VAL A 795 -5.51 23.15 107.10
CA VAL A 795 -4.10 23.24 107.53
C VAL A 795 -3.57 24.68 107.61
N GLY A 796 -4.39 25.68 107.27
CA GLY A 796 -4.07 27.10 107.44
C GLY A 796 -4.96 28.04 106.62
N ALA A 797 -4.85 29.35 106.89
CA ALA A 797 -5.58 30.43 106.21
C ALA A 797 -4.64 31.56 105.74
N LYS A 798 -4.93 32.15 104.57
CA LYS A 798 -4.22 33.33 104.01
C LYS A 798 -5.14 34.56 104.01
N PHE A 799 -4.78 35.63 104.72
CA PHE A 799 -5.59 36.83 104.94
C PHE A 799 -5.89 37.68 103.69
N ALA A 800 -6.91 38.55 103.79
CA ALA A 800 -7.29 39.51 102.75
C ALA A 800 -6.09 40.36 102.26
N GLY A 801 -5.99 40.55 100.94
CA GLY A 801 -4.85 41.20 100.29
C GLY A 801 -3.64 40.29 99.98
N ALA A 802 -3.65 39.02 100.42
CA ALA A 802 -2.58 38.08 100.11
C ALA A 802 -2.67 37.55 98.67
N SER A 803 -1.54 37.62 97.95
CA SER A 803 -1.35 36.97 96.65
C SER A 803 -0.69 35.60 96.86
N VAL A 804 -1.34 34.52 96.45
CA VAL A 804 -0.79 33.15 96.54
C VAL A 804 -0.60 32.56 95.15
N GLN A 805 0.64 32.16 94.83
CA GLN A 805 0.94 31.42 93.62
C GLN A 805 0.29 30.03 93.69
N VAL A 806 -0.64 29.77 92.77
CA VAL A 806 -1.36 28.51 92.64
C VAL A 806 -0.97 27.82 91.35
N GLN A 807 -0.73 26.52 91.39
CA GLN A 807 -0.64 25.68 90.22
C GLN A 807 -2.04 25.21 89.84
N CYS A 808 -2.45 25.47 88.60
CA CYS A 808 -3.77 25.10 88.13
C CYS A 808 -3.70 23.72 87.50
N TYR A 809 -4.47 22.79 88.07
CA TYR A 809 -4.57 21.42 87.61
C TYR A 809 -6.00 21.12 87.19
N THR A 810 -6.12 20.13 86.30
CA THR A 810 -7.41 19.65 85.80
C THR A 810 -7.71 18.21 86.20
N THR A 811 -6.79 17.56 86.93
CA THR A 811 -7.01 16.23 87.50
C THR A 811 -6.71 16.21 89.00
N GLY A 812 -7.76 15.89 89.75
CA GLY A 812 -7.87 15.61 91.18
C GLY A 812 -9.32 15.14 91.35
N GLN A 813 -9.55 14.06 92.08
CA GLN A 813 -10.83 13.32 92.10
C GLN A 813 -12.06 14.23 92.20
N SER A 814 -13.14 13.84 91.52
CA SER A 814 -14.42 14.55 91.44
C SER A 814 -14.85 15.07 92.81
N VAL A 815 -14.91 16.40 92.98
CA VAL A 815 -15.63 16.99 94.10
C VAL A 815 -16.87 17.66 93.54
N ASN A 816 -18.02 17.25 94.07
CA ASN A 816 -19.33 17.81 93.76
C ASN A 816 -19.37 19.28 94.20
N ALA A 817 -18.98 20.19 93.32
CA ALA A 817 -19.31 21.60 93.47
C ALA A 817 -20.70 21.84 92.84
N ALA A 818 -21.71 22.13 93.66
CA ALA A 818 -23.01 22.56 93.18
C ALA A 818 -22.86 23.92 92.46
N PRO A 819 -23.40 24.08 91.23
CA PRO A 819 -23.24 25.31 90.47
C PRO A 819 -24.06 26.43 91.07
N TYR A 820 -23.43 27.56 91.39
CA TYR A 820 -24.15 28.82 91.56
C TYR A 820 -24.29 29.48 90.18
N GLY A 821 -25.52 29.70 89.70
CA GLY A 821 -25.78 30.38 88.42
C GLY A 821 -25.54 29.57 87.13
N GLY A 822 -25.51 28.24 87.20
CA GLY A 822 -25.61 27.36 86.02
C GLY A 822 -24.38 27.23 85.12
N ARG A 823 -23.20 27.76 85.49
CA ARG A 823 -21.96 27.58 84.71
C ARG A 823 -21.08 26.47 85.31
N LYS A 824 -20.80 25.42 84.53
CA LYS A 824 -19.93 24.30 84.92
C LYS A 824 -18.46 24.60 84.55
N THR A 825 -17.61 24.95 85.51
CA THR A 825 -16.14 24.91 85.34
C THR A 825 -15.47 24.57 86.67
N THR A 826 -15.01 23.33 86.86
CA THR A 826 -14.23 22.91 88.04
C THR A 826 -12.75 22.78 87.68
N TYR A 827 -11.94 23.77 88.04
CA TYR A 827 -10.47 23.71 88.04
C TYR A 827 -9.97 23.58 89.48
N TRP A 828 -8.95 22.77 89.70
CA TRP A 828 -8.31 22.64 91.02
C TRP A 828 -7.08 23.52 91.08
N LEU A 829 -7.02 24.39 92.09
CA LEU A 829 -5.85 25.21 92.40
C LEU A 829 -5.06 24.54 93.52
N ARG A 830 -3.86 24.05 93.19
CA ARG A 830 -2.92 23.50 94.17
C ARG A 830 -1.95 24.59 94.59
N ILE A 831 -1.75 24.79 95.89
CA ILE A 831 -0.73 25.71 96.40
C ILE A 831 0.50 24.88 96.80
N PRO A 832 1.69 25.14 96.23
CA PRO A 832 2.93 24.57 96.75
C PRO A 832 3.31 25.28 98.06
N PHE A 833 2.82 24.79 99.20
CA PHE A 833 3.18 25.28 100.54
C PHE A 833 3.23 24.09 101.51
N ASN A 834 4.43 23.64 101.90
CA ASN A 834 4.66 22.51 102.83
C ASN A 834 3.85 21.22 102.53
N GLY A 835 3.89 20.73 101.29
CA GLY A 835 3.14 19.54 100.85
C GLY A 835 1.97 19.86 99.90
N ASN A 836 1.25 18.82 99.45
CA ASN A 836 0.22 18.93 98.41
C ASN A 836 -1.09 19.49 98.99
N ASN A 837 -1.19 20.80 99.16
CA ASN A 837 -2.40 21.42 99.74
C ASN A 837 -3.30 22.08 98.65
N TYR A 838 -4.63 22.05 98.82
CA TYR A 838 -5.67 22.40 97.82
C TYR A 838 -6.65 23.48 98.33
N ILE A 839 -7.17 24.33 97.42
CA ILE A 839 -8.24 25.32 97.70
C ILE A 839 -9.58 24.85 97.11
N PRO A 840 -10.64 24.64 97.93
CA PRO A 840 -12.01 24.45 97.47
C PRO A 840 -12.65 25.71 96.87
N TYR A 841 -13.49 25.56 95.84
CA TYR A 841 -14.42 26.58 95.35
C TYR A 841 -13.82 27.89 94.81
N ALA A 842 -12.59 27.87 94.31
CA ALA A 842 -12.02 29.02 93.63
C ALA A 842 -12.61 29.18 92.21
N TRP A 843 -13.23 30.33 91.94
CA TRP A 843 -13.65 30.71 90.59
C TRP A 843 -12.49 31.42 89.91
N VAL A 844 -11.97 30.82 88.84
CA VAL A 844 -10.89 31.41 88.06
C VAL A 844 -11.51 32.43 87.10
N ASN A 845 -11.29 33.72 87.36
CA ASN A 845 -11.67 34.77 86.42
C ASN A 845 -10.59 34.86 85.34
N LEU A 846 -10.90 34.34 84.16
CA LEU A 846 -9.97 34.30 83.04
C LEU A 846 -9.88 35.71 82.45
N ASP A 847 -8.68 36.30 82.41
CA ASP A 847 -8.46 37.64 81.82
C ASP A 847 -9.14 37.74 80.44
N GLY A 848 -10.12 38.64 80.34
CA GLY A 848 -10.85 38.95 79.10
C GLY A 848 -11.97 37.97 78.70
N GLY A 849 -12.40 37.03 79.57
CA GLY A 849 -13.50 36.10 79.27
C GLY A 849 -13.21 35.11 78.13
N ALA A 850 -11.93 34.95 77.76
CA ALA A 850 -11.52 34.12 76.63
C ALA A 850 -11.65 32.61 76.93
N ALA A 851 -11.88 31.82 75.88
CA ALA A 851 -11.89 30.36 75.96
C ALA A 851 -10.54 29.81 76.48
N ILE A 852 -10.62 28.67 77.19
CA ILE A 852 -9.55 27.94 77.94
C ILE A 852 -8.20 27.85 77.19
N GLY A 853 -8.20 27.88 75.86
CA GLY A 853 -6.99 27.77 75.04
C GLY A 853 -6.11 29.01 74.91
N ASN A 854 -6.52 30.14 75.47
CA ASN A 854 -5.79 31.42 75.36
C ASN A 854 -5.25 31.94 76.70
N LEU A 855 -5.29 31.12 77.76
CA LEU A 855 -4.87 31.54 79.11
C LEU A 855 -3.37 31.84 79.13
N LYS A 856 -3.01 33.07 79.51
CA LYS A 856 -1.61 33.45 79.79
C LYS A 856 -1.25 33.25 81.26
N LYS A 857 -2.25 33.33 82.14
CA LYS A 857 -2.26 33.06 83.58
C LYS A 857 -3.70 32.60 83.95
N CYS A 858 -3.84 31.85 85.04
CA CYS A 858 -5.13 31.58 85.66
C CYS A 858 -5.36 32.54 86.83
#